data_AF-A0A517T551-F1
#
_entry.id   AF-A0A517T551-F1
#
_cell.length_a   1.000
_cell.length_b   1.000
_cell.length_c   1.000
_cell.angle_alpha   90.00
_cell.angle_beta   90.00
_cell.angle_gamma   90.00
#
_symmetry.space_group_name_H-M   'P 1'
#
loop_
_entity.id
_entity.type
_entity.pdbx_description
1 polymer ?
#
loop_
_entity_poly.entity_id
_entity_poly.type
_entity_poly.pdbx_seq_one_letter_code
_entity_poly.pdbx_strand_id
1 'polypeptide(L)'
;MRVVFGQSVFHLSPKALSRLHFRSLSSFVAYLLLSLGAIFQVSRCEAAQIVVKPGEDLRAAAELLEAGDELLLMPGKYRGGIIIQRSQGATNRPIVIRSLHADEPAVIEGGGDGMKLSSVSHFELHDLIIEGASSNGLNIDDAGYKGKQVASHHITLRNVAVRNIGGGGNSDGIKMSGAEQFLIENCQISNWGAGGQAIDLVGCSDGKITRCEVDGAERCRLGLQTKGGSTRITIEDCFVRNVRDRGIQLGGRTGKSFFRPEVGPFEATEISVIGSQVNGGEAAFSFVGVKDCRVAECVLVKQSLWPFRVLQENVGPPFEPCQSNTFERNVIVWNAAKPARAVNIGPNTKPDTFVMRENVWFCQEAQQHSTPLNLPVPDTESLYGVDPKLKETEDGRLTPSVGFEELKKRAEQQRKEKLIRQGQVLGFSAVVLAVLFVVPWFAEGQTNLRWQRIIPQVYPAAASARFDRPLDPRNVWWFLLAGALLLIVAASITPFIWKGPTLTEGMREFWLYLVYRTEGPKADALMNLVAFVPVGFAAMGLAPSRGFWRRGWPVVVILSALMFGLLMEFLQIWIPERYPGRNDLIAQSAGTAGGMILWGGIGPTLRQWIPQVFAEVRRPQIHDIAAAIFSAAVLIGFLWPFDFISDLSMLNNKLKSGGVRLVPLADGIPNWEAAIGGMLPCVVLGYTIATGLTSSRTPVRPLRVSLFASCVLLLVVEGVQVILAERVSDANDVVIGVAGCVCGAWGANLMQRSTYFSPYVSIDRYSECLRWAATGVLALTVLLLTRTFTA
;
A
#
# COMPACT_ATOMS: atom_id res chain seq x y z
N MET A 1 -55.88 -32.95 -41.67
CA MET A 1 -54.46 -32.52 -41.56
C MET A 1 -53.95 -33.02 -40.21
N ARG A 2 -52.87 -33.82 -40.18
CA ARG A 2 -52.36 -34.51 -38.97
C ARG A 2 -51.50 -33.55 -38.14
N VAL A 3 -51.74 -33.48 -36.83
CA VAL A 3 -50.82 -32.93 -35.83
C VAL A 3 -50.61 -34.02 -34.78
N VAL A 4 -49.36 -34.30 -34.40
CA VAL A 4 -48.97 -35.43 -33.54
C VAL A 4 -48.38 -34.89 -32.23
N PHE A 5 -48.86 -35.40 -31.08
CA PHE A 5 -48.19 -35.37 -29.78
C PHE A 5 -48.53 -36.69 -29.03
N GLY A 6 -47.54 -37.56 -28.78
CA GLY A 6 -47.67 -38.72 -27.87
C GLY A 6 -48.60 -39.88 -28.31
N GLN A 7 -48.75 -40.89 -27.43
CA GLN A 7 -49.47 -42.15 -27.68
C GLN A 7 -51.01 -42.05 -27.65
N SER A 8 -51.60 -40.96 -28.12
CA SER A 8 -53.06 -40.87 -28.26
C SER A 8 -53.43 -40.07 -29.50
N VAL A 9 -54.07 -40.73 -30.46
CA VAL A 9 -54.58 -40.13 -31.70
C VAL A 9 -56.09 -39.92 -31.54
N PHE A 10 -56.54 -38.67 -31.48
CA PHE A 10 -57.96 -38.33 -31.54
C PHE A 10 -58.33 -37.86 -32.96
N HIS A 11 -59.32 -38.52 -33.56
CA HIS A 11 -59.91 -38.12 -34.84
C HIS A 11 -61.11 -37.19 -34.60
N LEU A 12 -61.04 -35.95 -35.11
CA LEU A 12 -62.23 -35.10 -35.31
C LEU A 12 -62.84 -35.41 -36.68
N SER A 13 -64.09 -35.89 -36.70
CA SER A 13 -64.89 -36.03 -37.91
C SER A 13 -65.93 -34.91 -37.98
N PRO A 14 -66.08 -34.21 -39.12
CA PRO A 14 -67.03 -33.11 -39.26
C PRO A 14 -68.36 -33.65 -39.79
N LYS A 15 -69.32 -33.94 -38.90
CA LYS A 15 -70.73 -34.12 -39.27
C LYS A 15 -71.64 -34.13 -38.04
N ALA A 16 -72.04 -32.94 -37.60
CA ALA A 16 -73.28 -32.71 -36.86
C ALA A 16 -73.63 -31.22 -36.84
N LEU A 17 -73.72 -30.62 -38.02
CA LEU A 17 -74.39 -29.33 -38.24
C LEU A 17 -75.67 -29.62 -39.02
N SER A 18 -76.78 -29.77 -38.31
CA SER A 18 -78.14 -29.44 -38.78
C SER A 18 -79.17 -29.93 -37.77
N ARG A 19 -79.47 -29.07 -36.79
CA ARG A 19 -80.79 -28.92 -36.13
C ARG A 19 -80.60 -28.02 -34.90
N LEU A 20 -80.64 -26.71 -35.12
CA LEU A 20 -81.06 -25.76 -34.10
C LEU A 20 -81.81 -24.64 -34.82
N HIS A 21 -83.13 -24.75 -34.77
CA HIS A 21 -84.05 -23.70 -35.16
C HIS A 21 -83.77 -22.48 -34.29
N PHE A 22 -83.34 -21.38 -34.90
CA PHE A 22 -83.33 -20.06 -34.28
C PHE A 22 -84.78 -19.62 -34.06
N ARG A 23 -85.30 -19.81 -32.84
CA ARG A 23 -86.52 -19.13 -32.39
C ARG A 23 -86.14 -17.77 -31.82
N SER A 24 -86.49 -16.74 -32.61
CA SER A 24 -86.44 -15.30 -32.35
C SER A 24 -85.07 -14.62 -32.52
N LEU A 25 -85.00 -13.77 -33.55
CA LEU A 25 -83.90 -12.84 -33.84
C LEU A 25 -83.66 -11.86 -32.66
N SER A 26 -84.68 -11.64 -31.82
CA SER A 26 -84.63 -10.85 -30.59
C SER A 26 -83.71 -11.44 -29.52
N SER A 27 -83.62 -12.77 -29.40
CA SER A 27 -82.73 -13.40 -28.42
C SER A 27 -81.26 -13.35 -28.84
N PHE A 28 -80.95 -13.37 -30.15
CA PHE A 28 -79.58 -13.26 -30.64
C PHE A 28 -79.05 -11.84 -30.55
N VAL A 29 -79.88 -10.83 -30.81
CA VAL A 29 -79.53 -9.42 -30.60
C VAL A 29 -79.42 -9.12 -29.09
N ALA A 30 -80.27 -9.70 -28.24
CA ALA A 30 -80.12 -9.58 -26.79
C ALA A 30 -78.82 -10.23 -26.28
N TYR A 31 -78.47 -11.43 -26.75
CA TYR A 31 -77.20 -12.08 -26.38
C TYR A 31 -75.97 -11.38 -26.98
N LEU A 32 -76.07 -10.80 -28.19
CA LEU A 32 -75.01 -10.01 -28.80
C LEU A 32 -74.84 -8.66 -28.10
N LEU A 33 -75.92 -8.03 -27.63
CA LEU A 33 -75.89 -6.79 -26.83
C LEU A 33 -75.47 -7.05 -25.38
N LEU A 34 -75.79 -8.21 -24.79
CA LEU A 34 -75.29 -8.65 -23.49
C LEU A 34 -73.81 -9.04 -23.55
N SER A 35 -73.34 -9.63 -24.66
CA SER A 35 -71.92 -9.94 -24.86
C SER A 35 -71.11 -8.71 -25.30
N LEU A 36 -71.66 -7.79 -26.11
CA LEU A 36 -71.05 -6.49 -26.39
C LEU A 36 -71.06 -5.57 -25.16
N GLY A 37 -72.12 -5.61 -24.34
CA GLY A 37 -72.18 -4.90 -23.06
C GLY A 37 -71.20 -5.45 -22.02
N ALA A 38 -70.95 -6.76 -22.01
CA ALA A 38 -69.91 -7.39 -21.19
C ALA A 38 -68.49 -7.14 -21.73
N ILE A 39 -68.32 -6.92 -23.04
CA ILE A 39 -67.04 -6.52 -23.65
C ILE A 39 -66.74 -5.02 -23.44
N PHE A 40 -67.76 -4.19 -23.21
CA PHE A 40 -67.60 -2.76 -22.90
C PHE A 40 -67.65 -2.39 -21.41
N GLN A 41 -67.83 -3.36 -20.51
CA GLN A 41 -67.49 -3.21 -19.08
C GLN A 41 -66.07 -3.69 -18.80
N VAL A 42 -65.11 -3.20 -19.56
CA VAL A 42 -63.77 -3.01 -19.00
C VAL A 42 -63.91 -1.79 -18.10
N SER A 43 -64.23 -2.03 -16.83
CA SER A 43 -63.97 -1.03 -15.79
C SER A 43 -62.52 -0.60 -15.97
N ARG A 44 -62.31 0.61 -16.49
CA ARG A 44 -61.05 1.32 -16.24
C ARG A 44 -61.03 1.49 -14.73
N CYS A 45 -60.39 0.55 -14.03
CA CYS A 45 -60.00 0.78 -12.65
C CYS A 45 -58.94 1.87 -12.75
N GLU A 46 -59.34 3.10 -12.50
CA GLU A 46 -58.44 4.22 -12.36
C GLU A 46 -57.53 3.91 -11.17
N ALA A 47 -56.22 4.16 -11.31
CA ALA A 47 -55.25 3.95 -10.23
C ALA A 47 -55.72 4.66 -8.96
N ALA A 48 -55.90 3.93 -7.86
CA ALA A 48 -56.37 4.54 -6.63
C ALA A 48 -55.24 5.33 -5.98
N GLN A 49 -55.53 6.58 -5.60
CA GLN A 49 -54.66 7.37 -4.73
C GLN A 49 -55.21 7.33 -3.31
N ILE A 50 -54.47 6.68 -2.41
CA ILE A 50 -54.83 6.56 -1.00
C ILE A 50 -53.96 7.54 -0.22
N VAL A 51 -54.56 8.55 0.39
CA VAL A 51 -53.84 9.52 1.23
C VAL A 51 -53.90 9.06 2.68
N VAL A 52 -52.74 8.97 3.33
CA VAL A 52 -52.60 8.58 4.75
C VAL A 52 -52.01 9.73 5.54
N LYS A 53 -52.61 10.05 6.69
CA LYS A 53 -52.16 11.09 7.63
C LYS A 53 -51.32 10.50 8.75
N PRO A 54 -50.43 11.30 9.38
CA PRO A 54 -49.77 10.87 10.60
C PRO A 54 -50.78 10.42 11.67
N GLY A 55 -50.54 9.26 12.27
CA GLY A 55 -51.43 8.64 13.25
C GLY A 55 -52.46 7.66 12.68
N GLU A 56 -52.67 7.65 11.36
CA GLU A 56 -53.44 6.60 10.68
C GLU A 56 -52.59 5.34 10.47
N ASP A 57 -53.27 4.19 10.31
CA ASP A 57 -52.59 2.90 10.14
C ASP A 57 -52.05 2.74 8.71
N LEU A 58 -50.82 3.20 8.52
CA LEU A 58 -50.06 3.07 7.27
C LEU A 58 -49.95 1.61 6.81
N ARG A 59 -49.83 0.66 7.73
CA ARG A 59 -49.73 -0.76 7.38
C ARG A 59 -51.05 -1.25 6.78
N ALA A 60 -52.17 -0.94 7.43
CA ALA A 60 -53.49 -1.32 6.92
C ALA A 60 -53.75 -0.73 5.53
N ALA A 61 -53.33 0.51 5.29
CA ALA A 61 -53.48 1.14 3.97
C ALA A 61 -52.57 0.49 2.91
N ALA A 62 -51.34 0.11 3.26
CA ALA A 62 -50.43 -0.57 2.35
C ALA A 62 -50.87 -1.99 1.97
N GLU A 63 -51.60 -2.69 2.86
CA GLU A 63 -52.16 -4.03 2.59
C GLU A 63 -53.31 -4.00 1.56
N LEU A 64 -53.89 -2.83 1.28
CA LEU A 64 -54.99 -2.65 0.31
C LEU A 64 -54.51 -2.33 -1.12
N LEU A 65 -53.21 -2.08 -1.32
CA LEU A 65 -52.68 -1.62 -2.61
C LEU A 65 -52.74 -2.71 -3.67
N GLU A 66 -53.33 -2.38 -4.81
CA GLU A 66 -53.33 -3.18 -6.04
C GLU A 66 -52.40 -2.57 -7.10
N ALA A 67 -52.12 -3.33 -8.16
CA ALA A 67 -51.22 -2.89 -9.23
C ALA A 67 -51.65 -1.55 -9.87
N GLY A 68 -50.78 -0.55 -9.75
CA GLY A 68 -51.01 0.81 -10.25
C GLY A 68 -51.42 1.81 -9.17
N ASP A 69 -51.75 1.36 -7.96
CA ASP A 69 -52.16 2.26 -6.88
C ASP A 69 -50.98 3.06 -6.29
N GLU A 70 -51.30 4.25 -5.81
CA GLU A 70 -50.36 5.11 -5.07
C GLU A 70 -50.82 5.32 -3.62
N LEU A 71 -49.91 5.12 -2.68
CA LEU A 71 -50.06 5.50 -1.29
C LEU A 71 -49.30 6.80 -1.02
N LEU A 72 -50.03 7.86 -0.71
CA LEU A 72 -49.53 9.21 -0.51
C LEU A 72 -49.48 9.56 0.97
N LEU A 73 -48.27 9.77 1.49
CA LEU A 73 -48.06 10.10 2.90
C LEU A 73 -48.04 11.62 3.07
N MET A 74 -48.96 12.16 3.87
CA MET A 74 -48.87 13.57 4.27
C MET A 74 -47.59 13.83 5.10
N PRO A 75 -47.05 15.06 5.08
CA PRO A 75 -45.91 15.41 5.90
C PRO A 75 -46.14 15.06 7.39
N GLY A 76 -45.14 14.43 7.99
CA GLY A 76 -45.16 14.07 9.41
C GLY A 76 -44.52 12.72 9.71
N LYS A 77 -44.65 12.30 10.97
CA LYS A 77 -44.03 11.07 11.48
C LYS A 77 -45.02 9.91 11.49
N TYR A 78 -44.58 8.77 10.99
CA TYR A 78 -45.29 7.51 10.95
C TYR A 78 -44.50 6.47 11.72
N ARG A 79 -45.21 5.59 12.43
CA ARG A 79 -44.57 4.51 13.17
C ARG A 79 -43.94 3.50 12.21
N GLY A 80 -42.64 3.26 12.36
CA GLY A 80 -41.92 2.20 11.63
C GLY A 80 -42.26 0.79 12.10
N GLY A 81 -41.52 -0.20 11.61
CA GLY A 81 -41.90 -1.62 11.73
C GLY A 81 -42.97 -2.02 10.72
N ILE A 82 -43.00 -1.34 9.57
CA ILE A 82 -43.96 -1.60 8.50
C ILE A 82 -43.52 -2.84 7.74
N ILE A 83 -44.42 -3.81 7.58
CA ILE A 83 -44.14 -5.05 6.86
C ILE A 83 -45.16 -5.15 5.72
N ILE A 84 -44.66 -5.18 4.48
CA ILE A 84 -45.45 -5.39 3.27
C ILE A 84 -44.97 -6.69 2.64
N GLN A 85 -45.89 -7.62 2.41
CA GLN A 85 -45.54 -8.93 1.88
C GLN A 85 -46.42 -9.28 0.69
N ARG A 86 -45.82 -9.91 -0.32
CA ARG A 86 -46.52 -10.47 -1.49
C ARG A 86 -47.34 -9.46 -2.28
N SER A 87 -47.08 -8.17 -2.12
CA SER A 87 -47.69 -7.10 -2.93
C SER A 87 -47.12 -7.13 -4.35
N GLN A 88 -47.98 -7.27 -5.35
CA GLN A 88 -47.59 -7.43 -6.75
C GLN A 88 -48.14 -6.27 -7.59
N GLY A 89 -47.26 -5.37 -8.02
CA GLY A 89 -47.55 -4.46 -9.12
C GLY A 89 -47.48 -5.19 -10.47
N ALA A 90 -47.62 -4.44 -11.56
CA ALA A 90 -47.45 -4.95 -12.91
C ALA A 90 -46.57 -4.03 -13.75
N THR A 91 -46.08 -4.52 -14.88
CA THR A 91 -45.35 -3.70 -15.86
C THR A 91 -46.19 -2.47 -16.24
N ASN A 92 -45.60 -1.28 -16.13
CA ASN A 92 -46.27 0.03 -16.33
C ASN A 92 -47.42 0.35 -15.36
N ARG A 93 -47.60 -0.45 -14.30
CA ARG A 93 -48.56 -0.23 -13.22
C ARG A 93 -47.91 -0.62 -11.88
N PRO A 94 -46.82 0.06 -11.48
CA PRO A 94 -46.18 -0.23 -10.21
C PRO A 94 -47.11 0.13 -9.05
N ILE A 95 -46.86 -0.48 -7.89
CA ILE A 95 -47.39 -0.01 -6.62
C ILE A 95 -46.41 1.03 -6.10
N VAL A 96 -46.90 2.24 -5.81
CA VAL A 96 -46.04 3.37 -5.39
C VAL A 96 -46.39 3.77 -3.97
N ILE A 97 -45.38 3.90 -3.12
CA ILE A 97 -45.52 4.57 -1.82
C ILE A 97 -44.58 5.78 -1.82
N ARG A 98 -45.13 6.97 -1.60
CA ARG A 98 -44.35 8.21 -1.60
C ARG A 98 -44.92 9.28 -0.69
N SER A 99 -44.11 10.28 -0.39
CA SER A 99 -44.65 11.51 0.23
C SER A 99 -45.56 12.25 -0.73
N LEU A 100 -46.58 12.90 -0.17
CA LEU A 100 -47.45 13.82 -0.90
C LEU A 100 -46.66 15.04 -1.39
N HIS A 101 -45.73 15.53 -0.55
CA HIS A 101 -44.84 16.65 -0.81
C HIS A 101 -43.38 16.19 -0.69
N ALA A 102 -42.59 16.34 -1.75
CA ALA A 102 -41.20 15.87 -1.78
C ALA A 102 -40.22 16.79 -1.04
N ASP A 103 -40.56 18.08 -0.93
CA ASP A 103 -39.85 19.11 -0.17
C ASP A 103 -40.11 19.02 1.34
N GLU A 104 -41.17 18.31 1.74
CA GLU A 104 -41.50 18.02 3.14
C GLU A 104 -41.80 16.51 3.32
N PRO A 105 -40.78 15.64 3.19
CA PRO A 105 -40.99 14.20 3.12
C PRO A 105 -41.50 13.62 4.45
N ALA A 106 -42.39 12.64 4.35
CA ALA A 106 -42.86 11.84 5.48
C ALA A 106 -41.71 11.00 6.08
N VAL A 107 -41.75 10.84 7.40
CA VAL A 107 -40.72 10.17 8.19
C VAL A 107 -41.27 8.88 8.80
N ILE A 108 -40.72 7.74 8.41
CA ILE A 108 -40.96 6.44 9.05
C ILE A 108 -39.97 6.29 10.20
N GLU A 109 -40.46 6.40 11.44
CA GLU A 109 -39.64 6.48 12.65
C GLU A 109 -39.72 5.20 13.50
N GLY A 110 -38.55 4.66 13.85
CA GLY A 110 -38.42 3.52 14.75
C GLY A 110 -38.73 2.16 14.10
N GLY A 111 -39.01 1.15 14.93
CA GLY A 111 -39.27 -0.22 14.51
C GLY A 111 -38.08 -1.17 14.69
N GLY A 112 -38.33 -2.46 14.44
CA GLY A 112 -37.27 -3.46 14.31
C GLY A 112 -36.48 -3.16 13.04
N ASP A 113 -37.00 -3.59 11.90
CA ASP A 113 -36.71 -2.91 10.63
C ASP A 113 -37.61 -1.67 10.53
N GLY A 114 -37.14 -0.57 9.91
CA GLY A 114 -37.97 0.62 9.69
C GLY A 114 -39.12 0.29 8.72
N MET A 115 -38.76 -0.30 7.58
CA MET A 115 -39.68 -0.95 6.65
C MET A 115 -39.11 -2.29 6.17
N LYS A 116 -39.98 -3.26 5.94
CA LYS A 116 -39.65 -4.55 5.36
C LYS A 116 -40.59 -4.90 4.20
N LEU A 117 -40.02 -5.12 3.01
CA LEU A 117 -40.70 -5.55 1.81
C LEU A 117 -40.29 -6.99 1.47
N SER A 118 -41.23 -7.93 1.50
CA SER A 118 -40.96 -9.35 1.27
C SER A 118 -41.75 -9.89 0.08
N SER A 119 -41.05 -10.49 -0.89
CA SER A 119 -41.64 -11.03 -2.13
C SER A 119 -42.54 -10.02 -2.86
N VAL A 120 -42.08 -8.77 -2.99
CA VAL A 120 -42.82 -7.71 -3.68
C VAL A 120 -42.38 -7.58 -5.15
N SER A 121 -43.26 -7.15 -6.04
CA SER A 121 -42.85 -6.89 -7.43
C SER A 121 -43.42 -5.60 -8.00
N HIS A 122 -42.69 -4.99 -8.94
CA HIS A 122 -43.07 -3.71 -9.56
C HIS A 122 -43.46 -2.68 -8.50
N PHE A 123 -42.52 -2.42 -7.59
CA PHE A 123 -42.78 -1.67 -6.36
C PHE A 123 -41.84 -0.48 -6.27
N GLU A 124 -42.38 0.69 -5.93
CA GLU A 124 -41.65 1.94 -5.92
C GLU A 124 -41.79 2.65 -4.57
N LEU A 125 -40.66 3.07 -4.01
CA LEU A 125 -40.58 3.90 -2.80
C LEU A 125 -39.88 5.21 -3.13
N HIS A 126 -40.59 6.33 -3.00
CA HIS A 126 -40.06 7.64 -3.37
C HIS A 126 -40.20 8.71 -2.30
N ASP A 127 -39.22 9.62 -2.22
CA ASP A 127 -39.33 10.89 -1.49
C ASP A 127 -39.66 10.72 0.00
N LEU A 128 -38.98 9.79 0.70
CA LEU A 128 -39.29 9.41 2.08
C LEU A 128 -38.04 9.37 2.96
N ILE A 129 -38.24 9.55 4.26
CA ILE A 129 -37.19 9.37 5.27
C ILE A 129 -37.52 8.13 6.11
N ILE A 130 -36.54 7.27 6.33
CA ILE A 130 -36.61 6.17 7.31
C ILE A 130 -35.53 6.43 8.37
N GLU A 131 -35.93 6.53 9.64
CA GLU A 131 -35.00 6.84 10.72
C GLU A 131 -35.25 6.09 12.03
N GLY A 132 -34.18 5.88 12.80
CA GLY A 132 -34.29 5.39 14.18
C GLY A 132 -34.68 3.91 14.32
N ALA A 133 -34.66 3.13 13.24
CA ALA A 133 -34.90 1.68 13.32
C ALA A 133 -33.80 0.98 14.13
N SER A 134 -34.15 -0.02 14.93
CA SER A 134 -33.22 -0.70 15.84
C SER A 134 -32.41 -1.83 15.17
N SER A 135 -32.93 -2.40 14.08
CA SER A 135 -32.27 -3.36 13.19
C SER A 135 -31.92 -2.67 11.87
N ASN A 136 -32.50 -3.03 10.72
CA ASN A 136 -32.17 -2.38 9.44
C ASN A 136 -33.10 -1.20 9.16
N GLY A 137 -32.66 -0.23 8.38
CA GLY A 137 -33.54 0.87 7.95
C GLY A 137 -34.63 0.35 7.01
N LEU A 138 -34.21 -0.16 5.87
CA LEU A 138 -35.07 -0.78 4.86
C LEU A 138 -34.58 -2.19 4.55
N ASN A 139 -35.47 -3.17 4.61
CA ASN A 139 -35.18 -4.57 4.30
C ASN A 139 -36.04 -5.04 3.12
N ILE A 140 -35.42 -5.54 2.05
CA ILE A 140 -36.11 -6.07 0.87
C ILE A 140 -35.63 -7.49 0.64
N ASP A 141 -36.52 -8.47 0.77
CA ASP A 141 -36.15 -9.87 0.68
C ASP A 141 -37.08 -10.74 -0.18
N ASP A 142 -36.58 -11.92 -0.50
CA ASP A 142 -37.26 -13.04 -1.16
C ASP A 142 -38.13 -13.87 -0.19
N ALA A 143 -38.41 -13.35 1.02
CA ALA A 143 -39.04 -14.06 2.13
C ALA A 143 -38.36 -15.38 2.54
N GLY A 144 -37.07 -15.56 2.19
CA GLY A 144 -36.29 -16.77 2.50
C GLY A 144 -36.46 -17.91 1.49
N TYR A 145 -37.16 -17.68 0.37
CA TYR A 145 -37.38 -18.69 -0.67
C TYR A 145 -36.23 -18.71 -1.67
N LYS A 146 -35.32 -19.67 -1.50
CA LYS A 146 -34.17 -19.92 -2.39
C LYS A 146 -34.61 -20.44 -3.77
N GLY A 147 -35.15 -19.57 -4.63
CA GLY A 147 -35.35 -19.84 -6.06
C GLY A 147 -36.57 -20.68 -6.44
N LYS A 148 -37.66 -20.71 -5.65
CA LYS A 148 -38.87 -21.52 -5.96
C LYS A 148 -40.22 -20.77 -6.01
N GLN A 149 -40.29 -19.48 -5.66
CA GLN A 149 -41.46 -18.60 -5.84
C GLN A 149 -41.04 -17.12 -5.65
N VAL A 150 -41.82 -16.18 -6.21
CA VAL A 150 -41.51 -14.78 -6.59
C VAL A 150 -40.49 -14.06 -5.69
N ALA A 151 -39.24 -14.01 -6.15
CA ALA A 151 -38.20 -13.12 -5.63
C ALA A 151 -38.69 -11.66 -5.72
N SER A 152 -38.25 -10.80 -4.79
CA SER A 152 -38.59 -9.38 -4.93
C SER A 152 -37.96 -8.82 -6.20
N HIS A 153 -38.74 -8.25 -7.12
CA HIS A 153 -38.22 -7.83 -8.42
C HIS A 153 -38.86 -6.58 -9.01
N HIS A 154 -38.16 -5.89 -9.92
CA HIS A 154 -38.61 -4.61 -10.48
C HIS A 154 -38.88 -3.57 -9.38
N ILE A 155 -37.88 -3.33 -8.54
CA ILE A 155 -37.98 -2.45 -7.38
C ILE A 155 -37.29 -1.12 -7.64
N THR A 156 -37.95 0.00 -7.37
CA THR A 156 -37.35 1.34 -7.46
C THR A 156 -37.34 2.01 -6.10
N LEU A 157 -36.16 2.45 -5.66
CA LEU A 157 -35.98 3.36 -4.54
C LEU A 157 -35.46 4.68 -5.10
N ARG A 158 -36.18 5.78 -4.90
CA ARG A 158 -35.77 7.10 -5.41
C ARG A 158 -35.89 8.17 -4.33
N ASN A 159 -34.87 9.00 -4.16
CA ASN A 159 -34.92 10.11 -3.19
C ASN A 159 -35.27 9.65 -1.77
N VAL A 160 -34.82 8.45 -1.38
CA VAL A 160 -35.06 7.90 -0.04
C VAL A 160 -33.86 8.20 0.85
N ALA A 161 -34.11 8.76 2.03
CA ALA A 161 -33.09 8.96 3.06
C ALA A 161 -33.23 7.90 4.16
N VAL A 162 -32.16 7.19 4.46
CA VAL A 162 -32.10 6.21 5.56
C VAL A 162 -31.04 6.63 6.56
N ARG A 163 -31.44 6.96 7.79
CA ARG A 163 -30.50 7.57 8.75
C ARG A 163 -30.69 7.14 10.20
N ASN A 164 -29.61 7.23 10.98
CA ASN A 164 -29.62 6.94 12.41
C ASN A 164 -30.17 5.54 12.72
N ILE A 165 -29.60 4.53 12.07
CA ILE A 165 -30.06 3.15 12.13
C ILE A 165 -29.21 2.36 13.13
N GLY A 166 -29.88 1.62 14.00
CA GLY A 166 -29.29 0.65 14.90
C GLY A 166 -28.37 1.26 15.95
N GLY A 167 -27.26 0.56 16.21
CA GLY A 167 -26.35 0.83 17.32
C GLY A 167 -24.94 0.29 17.06
N GLY A 168 -24.35 -0.42 18.01
CA GLY A 168 -23.03 -1.04 17.82
C GLY A 168 -23.04 -2.31 16.94
N GLY A 169 -24.22 -2.86 16.65
CA GLY A 169 -24.40 -4.14 15.97
C GLY A 169 -24.37 -4.09 14.44
N ASN A 170 -24.66 -5.24 13.83
CA ASN A 170 -24.82 -5.43 12.39
C ASN A 170 -26.23 -5.01 11.95
N SER A 171 -26.41 -3.70 11.76
CA SER A 171 -27.66 -3.06 11.40
C SER A 171 -27.42 -2.25 10.13
N ASP A 172 -28.08 -2.63 9.04
CA ASP A 172 -27.82 -2.08 7.72
C ASP A 172 -28.73 -0.89 7.42
N GLY A 173 -28.27 0.07 6.63
CA GLY A 173 -29.15 1.12 6.10
C GLY A 173 -30.22 0.49 5.21
N ILE A 174 -29.79 -0.03 4.06
CA ILE A 174 -30.63 -0.79 3.14
C ILE A 174 -30.08 -2.21 3.03
N LYS A 175 -30.88 -3.21 3.38
CA LYS A 175 -30.57 -4.62 3.22
C LYS A 175 -31.40 -5.21 2.11
N MET A 176 -30.77 -5.80 1.10
CA MET A 176 -31.46 -6.54 0.05
C MET A 176 -30.95 -7.96 -0.06
N SER A 177 -31.88 -8.85 -0.38
CA SER A 177 -31.73 -10.25 -0.03
C SER A 177 -32.51 -11.12 -1.04
N GLY A 178 -31.84 -11.58 -2.10
CA GLY A 178 -32.49 -12.36 -3.16
C GLY A 178 -33.38 -11.53 -4.07
N ALA A 179 -33.09 -10.23 -4.20
CA ALA A 179 -33.85 -9.34 -5.05
C ALA A 179 -33.24 -9.23 -6.45
N GLU A 180 -34.07 -9.08 -7.47
CA GLU A 180 -33.64 -9.01 -8.87
C GLU A 180 -34.18 -7.72 -9.52
N GLN A 181 -33.53 -7.20 -10.55
CA GLN A 181 -34.06 -6.08 -11.35
C GLN A 181 -34.46 -4.86 -10.49
N PHE A 182 -33.48 -4.21 -9.89
CA PHE A 182 -33.75 -3.09 -8.97
C PHE A 182 -32.98 -1.82 -9.35
N LEU A 183 -33.53 -0.67 -8.96
CA LEU A 183 -32.92 0.65 -9.07
C LEU A 183 -32.92 1.32 -7.70
N ILE A 184 -31.74 1.71 -7.22
CA ILE A 184 -31.58 2.61 -6.07
C ILE A 184 -30.97 3.90 -6.60
N GLU A 185 -31.73 4.99 -6.57
CA GLU A 185 -31.40 6.22 -7.26
C GLU A 185 -31.52 7.42 -6.34
N ASN A 186 -30.47 8.25 -6.28
CA ASN A 186 -30.49 9.49 -5.51
C ASN A 186 -30.87 9.30 -4.03
N CYS A 187 -30.46 8.18 -3.43
CA CYS A 187 -30.74 7.87 -2.03
C CYS A 187 -29.58 8.35 -1.13
N GLN A 188 -29.91 8.72 0.11
CA GLN A 188 -28.95 9.15 1.11
C GLN A 188 -28.95 8.15 2.27
N ILE A 189 -27.78 7.63 2.63
CA ILE A 189 -27.64 6.68 3.73
C ILE A 189 -26.59 7.20 4.70
N SER A 190 -26.98 7.42 5.96
CA SER A 190 -26.07 7.99 6.96
C SER A 190 -26.21 7.36 8.35
N ASN A 191 -25.09 7.22 9.07
CA ASN A 191 -25.07 6.78 10.47
C ASN A 191 -25.90 5.51 10.75
N TRP A 192 -25.48 4.38 10.17
CA TRP A 192 -26.07 3.05 10.41
C TRP A 192 -25.33 2.29 11.52
N GLY A 193 -25.65 1.01 11.71
CA GLY A 193 -25.01 0.18 12.72
C GLY A 193 -23.50 0.10 12.52
N ALA A 194 -22.72 0.24 13.59
CA ALA A 194 -21.25 0.24 13.50
C ALA A 194 -20.69 -1.04 12.86
N GLY A 195 -21.37 -2.18 13.03
CA GLY A 195 -21.00 -3.45 12.43
C GLY A 195 -21.65 -3.75 11.07
N GLY A 196 -22.58 -2.92 10.59
CA GLY A 196 -23.36 -3.13 9.38
C GLY A 196 -22.85 -2.41 8.15
N GLN A 197 -23.65 -2.46 7.08
CA GLN A 197 -23.40 -1.81 5.79
C GLN A 197 -24.41 -0.69 5.53
N ALA A 198 -24.00 0.34 4.78
CA ALA A 198 -24.95 1.33 4.27
C ALA A 198 -25.95 0.67 3.31
N ILE A 199 -25.42 -0.13 2.38
CA ILE A 199 -26.20 -0.98 1.47
C ILE A 199 -25.60 -2.39 1.47
N ASP A 200 -26.32 -3.38 1.99
CA ASP A 200 -25.95 -4.79 2.01
C ASP A 200 -26.76 -5.58 0.98
N LEU A 201 -26.14 -5.99 -0.12
CA LEU A 201 -26.77 -6.88 -1.11
C LEU A 201 -26.27 -8.31 -0.92
N VAL A 202 -27.19 -9.24 -0.71
CA VAL A 202 -26.90 -10.65 -0.57
C VAL A 202 -27.68 -11.43 -1.62
N GLY A 203 -26.96 -11.93 -2.63
CA GLY A 203 -27.51 -12.69 -3.74
C GLY A 203 -28.55 -11.95 -4.56
N CYS A 204 -28.28 -10.67 -4.85
CA CYS A 204 -29.15 -9.87 -5.70
C CYS A 204 -28.65 -9.87 -7.14
N SER A 205 -29.52 -9.64 -8.13
CA SER A 205 -29.08 -9.56 -9.52
C SER A 205 -29.73 -8.46 -10.35
N ASP A 206 -29.09 -8.12 -11.47
CA ASP A 206 -29.64 -7.22 -12.49
C ASP A 206 -30.02 -5.83 -11.94
N GLY A 207 -29.16 -5.29 -11.08
CA GLY A 207 -29.44 -4.08 -10.30
C GLY A 207 -28.60 -2.87 -10.68
N LYS A 208 -29.12 -1.69 -10.36
CA LYS A 208 -28.39 -0.43 -10.47
C LYS A 208 -28.50 0.39 -9.18
N ILE A 209 -27.37 0.84 -8.66
CA ILE A 209 -27.27 1.83 -7.58
C ILE A 209 -26.63 3.06 -8.19
N THR A 210 -27.31 4.20 -8.20
CA THR A 210 -26.81 5.40 -8.86
C THR A 210 -27.05 6.69 -8.09
N ARG A 211 -26.08 7.60 -8.16
CA ARG A 211 -26.16 8.94 -7.55
C ARG A 211 -26.50 8.92 -6.06
N CYS A 212 -26.12 7.86 -5.35
CA CYS A 212 -26.37 7.74 -3.91
C CYS A 212 -25.24 8.37 -3.10
N GLU A 213 -25.58 8.93 -1.94
CA GLU A 213 -24.61 9.45 -0.97
C GLU A 213 -24.61 8.57 0.29
N VAL A 214 -23.40 8.20 0.74
CA VAL A 214 -23.17 7.36 1.91
C VAL A 214 -22.21 8.07 2.86
N ASP A 215 -22.68 8.33 4.09
CA ASP A 215 -21.87 8.94 5.16
C ASP A 215 -21.81 8.05 6.41
N GLY A 216 -20.65 7.45 6.66
CA GLY A 216 -20.43 6.56 7.80
C GLY A 216 -20.28 7.26 9.16
N ALA A 217 -20.33 8.60 9.20
CA ALA A 217 -20.19 9.40 10.42
C ALA A 217 -18.97 9.03 11.28
N GLU A 218 -17.86 8.61 10.64
CA GLU A 218 -16.60 8.16 11.26
C GLU A 218 -16.75 6.96 12.22
N ARG A 219 -17.90 6.29 12.18
CA ARG A 219 -18.28 5.20 13.09
C ARG A 219 -18.56 3.92 12.35
N CYS A 220 -19.25 4.01 11.22
CA CYS A 220 -19.73 2.85 10.48
C CYS A 220 -18.62 2.23 9.64
N ARG A 221 -18.54 0.90 9.63
CA ARG A 221 -17.39 0.19 9.05
C ARG A 221 -17.43 0.07 7.53
N LEU A 222 -18.58 -0.26 6.94
CA LEU A 222 -18.69 -0.65 5.53
C LEU A 222 -19.73 0.20 4.80
N GLY A 223 -19.37 0.80 3.66
CA GLY A 223 -20.31 1.53 2.81
C GLY A 223 -21.23 0.60 2.03
N LEU A 224 -20.91 0.33 0.75
CA LEU A 224 -21.69 -0.58 -0.09
C LEU A 224 -21.05 -1.97 -0.15
N GLN A 225 -21.87 -3.02 -0.10
CA GLN A 225 -21.41 -4.39 -0.26
C GLN A 225 -22.31 -5.23 -1.17
N THR A 226 -21.70 -5.96 -2.10
CA THR A 226 -22.40 -6.93 -2.97
C THR A 226 -21.83 -8.33 -2.77
N LYS A 227 -22.55 -9.26 -2.16
CA LYS A 227 -22.04 -10.59 -1.79
C LYS A 227 -23.07 -11.70 -1.99
N GLY A 228 -22.73 -12.93 -1.63
CA GLY A 228 -23.70 -14.02 -1.44
C GLY A 228 -24.38 -14.52 -2.71
N GLY A 229 -23.67 -14.52 -3.84
CA GLY A 229 -24.17 -14.92 -5.15
C GLY A 229 -24.64 -13.75 -6.02
N SER A 230 -24.36 -12.50 -5.62
CA SER A 230 -24.83 -11.33 -6.35
C SER A 230 -24.17 -11.23 -7.73
N THR A 231 -24.92 -10.77 -8.75
CA THR A 231 -24.41 -10.71 -10.12
C THR A 231 -25.05 -9.63 -10.99
N ARG A 232 -24.32 -9.10 -11.98
CA ARG A 232 -24.82 -8.08 -12.93
C ARG A 232 -25.39 -6.85 -12.22
N ILE A 233 -24.59 -6.25 -11.33
CA ILE A 233 -24.96 -5.04 -10.59
C ILE A 233 -24.03 -3.90 -10.97
N THR A 234 -24.60 -2.74 -11.26
CA THR A 234 -23.85 -1.51 -11.53
C THR A 234 -24.00 -0.53 -10.38
N ILE A 235 -22.88 -0.01 -9.87
CA ILE A 235 -22.81 1.07 -8.90
C ILE A 235 -22.19 2.28 -9.63
N GLU A 236 -22.96 3.35 -9.81
CA GLU A 236 -22.60 4.46 -10.69
C GLU A 236 -22.76 5.82 -10.02
N ASP A 237 -21.76 6.69 -10.13
CA ASP A 237 -21.80 8.06 -9.61
C ASP A 237 -22.14 8.19 -8.11
N CYS A 238 -21.83 7.17 -7.31
CA CYS A 238 -22.06 7.19 -5.87
C CYS A 238 -20.92 7.92 -5.13
N PHE A 239 -21.25 8.54 -4.00
CA PHE A 239 -20.28 9.20 -3.13
C PHE A 239 -20.28 8.57 -1.74
N VAL A 240 -19.14 7.99 -1.35
CA VAL A 240 -18.96 7.30 -0.07
C VAL A 240 -17.92 8.05 0.76
N ARG A 241 -18.28 8.46 1.97
CA ARG A 241 -17.39 9.22 2.86
C ARG A 241 -17.50 8.79 4.32
N ASN A 242 -16.45 9.13 5.08
CA ASN A 242 -16.39 8.97 6.54
C ASN A 242 -16.71 7.55 7.03
N VAL A 243 -16.40 6.54 6.22
CA VAL A 243 -16.47 5.13 6.63
C VAL A 243 -15.17 4.73 7.31
N ARG A 244 -15.21 3.81 8.27
CA ARG A 244 -14.00 3.38 8.99
C ARG A 244 -13.15 2.39 8.20
N ASP A 245 -13.74 1.31 7.69
CA ASP A 245 -12.97 0.17 7.18
C ASP A 245 -12.97 0.15 5.66
N ARG A 246 -14.11 -0.10 5.00
CA ARG A 246 -14.16 -0.29 3.54
C ARG A 246 -15.28 0.52 2.90
N GLY A 247 -14.94 1.29 1.86
CA GLY A 247 -15.89 2.09 1.08
C GLY A 247 -16.86 1.22 0.30
N ILE A 248 -16.38 0.59 -0.77
CA ILE A 248 -17.19 -0.28 -1.64
C ILE A 248 -16.53 -1.66 -1.70
N GLN A 249 -17.27 -2.68 -1.27
CA GLN A 249 -16.79 -4.05 -1.24
C GLN A 249 -17.55 -4.93 -2.23
N LEU A 250 -16.80 -5.48 -3.18
CA LEU A 250 -17.25 -6.47 -4.14
C LEU A 250 -16.95 -7.85 -3.53
N GLY A 251 -17.99 -8.58 -3.14
CA GLY A 251 -17.93 -9.88 -2.49
C GLY A 251 -17.82 -9.81 -0.96
N GLY A 252 -17.37 -10.90 -0.33
CA GLY A 252 -17.24 -10.95 1.13
C GLY A 252 -17.12 -12.34 1.71
N ARG A 253 -17.81 -12.55 2.83
CA ARG A 253 -17.84 -13.81 3.57
C ARG A 253 -19.27 -14.17 3.93
N THR A 254 -20.01 -14.61 2.92
CA THR A 254 -21.39 -15.05 3.11
C THR A 254 -21.39 -16.47 3.66
N GLY A 255 -22.22 -16.75 4.66
CA GLY A 255 -22.44 -18.12 5.10
C GLY A 255 -23.12 -18.93 4.01
N LYS A 256 -22.71 -20.19 3.79
CA LYS A 256 -23.25 -21.05 2.71
C LYS A 256 -24.78 -21.13 2.68
N SER A 257 -25.44 -21.04 3.84
CA SER A 257 -26.90 -21.04 3.96
C SER A 257 -27.58 -19.78 3.46
N PHE A 258 -26.86 -18.67 3.26
CA PHE A 258 -27.40 -17.36 2.88
C PHE A 258 -27.14 -17.00 1.41
N PHE A 259 -26.40 -17.83 0.68
CA PHE A 259 -26.25 -17.67 -0.75
C PHE A 259 -27.59 -17.81 -1.47
N ARG A 260 -27.79 -16.95 -2.46
CA ARG A 260 -28.91 -17.01 -3.42
C ARG A 260 -28.40 -16.50 -4.78
N PRO A 261 -28.58 -17.27 -5.87
CA PRO A 261 -28.99 -18.68 -5.89
C PRO A 261 -28.01 -19.58 -5.12
N GLU A 262 -28.13 -20.91 -5.20
CA GLU A 262 -27.25 -21.82 -4.46
C GLU A 262 -25.75 -21.48 -4.60
N VAL A 263 -24.96 -21.83 -3.58
CA VAL A 263 -23.54 -21.44 -3.45
C VAL A 263 -22.77 -21.75 -4.74
N GLY A 264 -22.35 -20.68 -5.43
CA GLY A 264 -21.47 -20.75 -6.58
C GLY A 264 -19.97 -20.65 -6.21
N PRO A 265 -19.08 -20.62 -7.22
CA PRO A 265 -17.63 -20.55 -7.00
C PRO A 265 -17.14 -19.18 -6.50
N PHE A 266 -17.95 -18.12 -6.60
CA PHE A 266 -17.60 -16.76 -6.21
C PHE A 266 -18.67 -16.15 -5.30
N GLU A 267 -18.27 -15.18 -4.49
CA GLU A 267 -19.19 -14.37 -3.68
C GLU A 267 -20.06 -13.45 -4.51
N ALA A 268 -19.51 -12.93 -5.60
CA ALA A 268 -20.21 -12.12 -6.58
C ALA A 268 -19.48 -12.16 -7.93
N THR A 269 -20.21 -11.93 -9.01
CA THR A 269 -19.65 -11.81 -10.37
C THR A 269 -20.22 -10.60 -11.09
N GLU A 270 -19.53 -10.09 -12.12
CA GLU A 270 -20.10 -9.07 -13.02
C GLU A 270 -20.61 -7.81 -12.29
N ILE A 271 -19.89 -7.40 -11.24
CA ILE A 271 -20.18 -6.16 -10.51
C ILE A 271 -19.34 -5.04 -11.10
N SER A 272 -19.98 -3.96 -11.52
CA SER A 272 -19.32 -2.78 -12.10
C SER A 272 -19.48 -1.58 -11.17
N VAL A 273 -18.38 -0.90 -10.83
CA VAL A 273 -18.38 0.38 -10.14
C VAL A 273 -17.78 1.43 -11.07
N ILE A 274 -18.55 2.47 -11.38
CA ILE A 274 -18.20 3.48 -12.40
C ILE A 274 -18.44 4.88 -11.83
N GLY A 275 -17.53 5.83 -12.09
CA GLY A 275 -17.76 7.25 -11.78
C GLY A 275 -17.90 7.58 -10.28
N SER A 276 -17.62 6.61 -9.40
CA SER A 276 -17.90 6.74 -7.97
C SER A 276 -16.71 7.30 -7.21
N GLN A 277 -16.97 8.00 -6.11
CA GLN A 277 -15.92 8.57 -5.26
C GLN A 277 -15.95 7.94 -3.87
N VAL A 278 -14.77 7.58 -3.36
CA VAL A 278 -14.59 7.14 -1.98
C VAL A 278 -13.58 8.05 -1.27
N ASN A 279 -14.04 8.69 -0.20
CA ASN A 279 -13.29 9.65 0.59
C ASN A 279 -13.11 9.16 2.04
N GLY A 280 -11.88 8.75 2.38
CA GLY A 280 -11.57 8.15 3.67
C GLY A 280 -11.65 6.62 3.70
N GLY A 281 -11.67 6.06 4.91
CA GLY A 281 -11.64 4.63 5.20
C GLY A 281 -10.26 3.98 5.09
N GLU A 282 -10.10 2.79 5.70
CA GLU A 282 -8.90 1.97 5.52
C GLU A 282 -8.71 1.55 4.06
N ALA A 283 -9.78 1.13 3.39
CA ALA A 283 -9.76 0.77 1.98
C ALA A 283 -10.89 1.42 1.17
N ALA A 284 -10.57 1.99 0.01
CA ALA A 284 -11.64 2.49 -0.88
C ALA A 284 -12.41 1.34 -1.53
N PHE A 285 -11.69 0.40 -2.14
CA PHE A 285 -12.27 -0.77 -2.79
C PHE A 285 -11.74 -2.09 -2.22
N SER A 286 -12.57 -3.13 -2.22
CA SER A 286 -12.14 -4.48 -1.85
C SER A 286 -12.78 -5.51 -2.78
N PHE A 287 -11.96 -6.24 -3.53
CA PHE A 287 -12.36 -7.42 -4.30
C PHE A 287 -12.18 -8.65 -3.41
N VAL A 288 -13.27 -9.34 -3.07
CA VAL A 288 -13.27 -10.39 -2.06
C VAL A 288 -13.97 -11.65 -2.58
N GLY A 289 -13.19 -12.58 -3.13
CA GLY A 289 -13.72 -13.81 -3.71
C GLY A 289 -14.63 -13.57 -4.92
N VAL A 290 -14.29 -12.59 -5.76
CA VAL A 290 -15.09 -12.18 -6.93
C VAL A 290 -14.39 -12.44 -8.26
N LYS A 291 -15.20 -12.50 -9.33
CA LYS A 291 -14.76 -12.67 -10.72
C LYS A 291 -15.50 -11.71 -11.66
N ASP A 292 -14.84 -11.30 -12.73
CA ASP A 292 -15.40 -10.46 -13.80
C ASP A 292 -15.99 -9.12 -13.28
N CYS A 293 -15.45 -8.60 -12.18
CA CYS A 293 -15.85 -7.31 -11.62
C CYS A 293 -14.94 -6.18 -12.11
N ARG A 294 -15.48 -4.97 -12.19
CA ARG A 294 -14.81 -3.80 -12.77
C ARG A 294 -14.95 -2.58 -11.86
N VAL A 295 -13.85 -1.89 -11.59
CA VAL A 295 -13.81 -0.57 -10.95
C VAL A 295 -13.16 0.40 -11.92
N ALA A 296 -13.94 1.34 -12.43
CA ALA A 296 -13.51 2.26 -13.47
C ALA A 296 -13.90 3.70 -13.18
N GLU A 297 -13.07 4.65 -13.62
CA GLU A 297 -13.42 6.08 -13.61
C GLU A 297 -13.79 6.61 -12.21
N CYS A 298 -13.25 5.97 -11.17
CA CYS A 298 -13.51 6.33 -9.78
C CYS A 298 -12.43 7.26 -9.22
N VAL A 299 -12.80 8.04 -8.20
CA VAL A 299 -11.88 8.91 -7.46
C VAL A 299 -11.68 8.38 -6.03
N LEU A 300 -10.44 8.09 -5.67
CA LEU A 300 -10.06 7.52 -4.38
C LEU A 300 -9.16 8.52 -3.66
N VAL A 301 -9.62 9.01 -2.50
CA VAL A 301 -8.93 10.07 -1.76
C VAL A 301 -8.91 9.77 -0.26
N LYS A 302 -7.81 10.13 0.40
CA LYS A 302 -7.67 10.11 1.88
C LYS A 302 -7.80 8.72 2.52
N GLN A 303 -7.50 7.63 1.80
CA GLN A 303 -7.44 6.30 2.40
C GLN A 303 -6.32 6.23 3.44
N SER A 304 -6.61 5.64 4.60
CA SER A 304 -5.61 5.51 5.67
C SER A 304 -4.63 4.36 5.43
N LEU A 305 -4.97 3.36 4.61
CA LEU A 305 -4.12 2.21 4.33
C LEU A 305 -4.04 1.85 2.84
N TRP A 306 -5.15 1.54 2.17
CA TRP A 306 -5.15 0.88 0.86
C TRP A 306 -6.10 1.54 -0.14
N PRO A 307 -5.64 2.04 -1.29
CA PRO A 307 -6.48 2.30 -2.45
C PRO A 307 -7.44 1.13 -2.76
N PHE A 308 -6.93 -0.10 -2.84
CA PHE A 308 -7.78 -1.27 -2.95
C PHE A 308 -7.15 -2.54 -2.37
N ARG A 309 -7.99 -3.57 -2.20
CA ARG A 309 -7.61 -4.89 -1.67
C ARG A 309 -8.07 -6.01 -2.59
N VAL A 310 -7.30 -7.09 -2.65
CA VAL A 310 -7.65 -8.36 -3.31
C VAL A 310 -7.59 -9.47 -2.27
N LEU A 311 -8.74 -10.04 -1.91
CA LEU A 311 -8.89 -10.95 -0.77
C LEU A 311 -9.66 -12.21 -1.14
N GLN A 312 -9.47 -13.24 -0.33
CA GLN A 312 -10.26 -14.46 -0.34
C GLN A 312 -10.71 -14.79 1.09
N GLU A 313 -11.91 -14.35 1.48
CA GLU A 313 -12.41 -14.56 2.85
C GLU A 313 -13.15 -15.90 3.02
N ASN A 314 -13.75 -16.42 1.95
CA ASN A 314 -14.33 -17.76 1.90
C ASN A 314 -13.40 -18.71 1.11
N VAL A 315 -12.97 -19.80 1.76
CA VAL A 315 -11.97 -20.75 1.22
C VAL A 315 -12.51 -22.17 1.16
N GLY A 316 -11.95 -22.98 0.27
CA GLY A 316 -12.33 -24.38 0.05
C GLY A 316 -13.55 -24.55 -0.86
N PRO A 317 -13.84 -25.78 -1.34
CA PRO A 317 -14.91 -26.01 -2.31
C PRO A 317 -16.30 -25.50 -1.84
N PRO A 318 -17.09 -24.91 -2.77
CA PRO A 318 -16.81 -24.71 -4.19
C PRO A 318 -16.03 -23.43 -4.52
N PHE A 319 -15.56 -22.67 -3.52
CA PHE A 319 -14.99 -21.34 -3.73
C PHE A 319 -13.67 -21.39 -4.51
N GLU A 320 -13.66 -20.69 -5.63
CA GLU A 320 -12.47 -20.43 -6.42
C GLU A 320 -11.75 -19.15 -5.95
N PRO A 321 -10.43 -19.04 -6.19
CA PRO A 321 -9.68 -17.82 -5.91
C PRO A 321 -10.23 -16.60 -6.64
N CYS A 322 -10.22 -15.44 -5.98
CA CYS A 322 -10.53 -14.14 -6.57
C CYS A 322 -9.61 -13.86 -7.76
N GLN A 323 -10.20 -13.62 -8.94
CA GLN A 323 -9.51 -13.62 -10.22
C GLN A 323 -10.26 -12.80 -11.29
N SER A 324 -9.58 -12.41 -12.36
CA SER A 324 -10.17 -11.82 -13.58
C SER A 324 -11.01 -10.56 -13.34
N ASN A 325 -10.50 -9.62 -12.55
CA ASN A 325 -11.16 -8.33 -12.29
C ASN A 325 -10.38 -7.18 -12.91
N THR A 326 -11.06 -6.07 -13.20
CA THR A 326 -10.49 -4.90 -13.88
C THR A 326 -10.48 -3.67 -12.97
N PHE A 327 -9.35 -2.96 -12.93
CA PHE A 327 -9.18 -1.68 -12.23
C PHE A 327 -8.54 -0.65 -13.18
N GLU A 328 -9.33 0.26 -13.73
CA GLU A 328 -8.89 1.14 -14.83
C GLU A 328 -9.39 2.59 -14.75
N ARG A 329 -8.66 3.54 -15.34
CA ARG A 329 -9.07 4.96 -15.43
C ARG A 329 -9.43 5.61 -14.09
N ASN A 330 -8.90 5.11 -12.98
CA ASN A 330 -9.17 5.65 -11.66
C ASN A 330 -8.17 6.76 -11.32
N VAL A 331 -8.59 7.70 -10.48
CA VAL A 331 -7.71 8.73 -9.90
C VAL A 331 -7.49 8.40 -8.43
N ILE A 332 -6.26 8.06 -8.09
CA ILE A 332 -5.85 7.59 -6.76
C ILE A 332 -4.93 8.62 -6.13
N VAL A 333 -5.40 9.25 -5.06
CA VAL A 333 -4.67 10.28 -4.33
C VAL A 333 -4.58 9.95 -2.84
N TRP A 334 -3.37 9.87 -2.31
CA TRP A 334 -3.15 9.55 -0.89
C TRP A 334 -2.09 10.46 -0.24
N ASN A 335 -2.12 10.50 1.10
CA ASN A 335 -1.17 11.22 1.96
C ASN A 335 -0.08 10.27 2.46
N ALA A 336 1.18 10.70 2.47
CA ALA A 336 2.36 9.85 2.68
C ALA A 336 2.76 9.76 4.16
N ALA A 337 1.97 9.09 4.99
CA ALA A 337 2.39 8.81 6.37
C ALA A 337 3.22 7.51 6.53
N LYS A 338 3.24 6.57 5.58
CA LYS A 338 4.09 5.35 5.60
C LYS A 338 4.33 4.76 4.21
N PRO A 339 5.48 4.15 3.90
CA PRO A 339 5.57 3.22 2.79
C PRO A 339 4.95 1.88 3.24
N ALA A 340 3.68 1.65 2.98
CA ALA A 340 3.05 0.39 3.40
C ALA A 340 2.08 -0.12 2.35
N ARG A 341 2.61 -0.81 1.32
CA ARG A 341 1.87 -1.67 0.37
C ARG A 341 0.64 -0.97 -0.22
N ALA A 342 0.81 -0.29 -1.35
CA ALA A 342 -0.29 0.44 -2.01
C ALA A 342 -1.50 -0.44 -2.36
N VAL A 343 -1.33 -1.76 -2.44
CA VAL A 343 -2.42 -2.72 -2.56
C VAL A 343 -2.22 -3.86 -1.56
N ASN A 344 -3.30 -4.25 -0.87
CA ASN A 344 -3.30 -5.43 -0.01
C ASN A 344 -3.77 -6.66 -0.79
N ILE A 345 -2.85 -7.58 -1.06
CA ILE A 345 -3.16 -8.87 -1.70
C ILE A 345 -3.10 -9.95 -0.62
N GLY A 346 -4.25 -10.57 -0.35
CA GLY A 346 -4.39 -11.68 0.57
C GLY A 346 -4.04 -13.03 -0.05
N PRO A 347 -3.78 -14.06 0.76
CA PRO A 347 -3.53 -15.42 0.29
C PRO A 347 -4.77 -16.00 -0.42
N ASN A 348 -4.58 -17.09 -1.17
CA ASN A 348 -5.63 -17.82 -1.88
C ASN A 348 -6.38 -16.99 -2.94
N THR A 349 -5.68 -16.02 -3.55
CA THR A 349 -6.16 -15.20 -4.67
C THR A 349 -5.33 -15.51 -5.92
N LYS A 350 -5.82 -15.14 -7.11
CA LYS A 350 -5.06 -15.16 -8.38
C LYS A 350 -4.91 -13.73 -8.92
N PRO A 351 -4.11 -12.89 -8.25
CA PRO A 351 -3.99 -11.46 -8.59
C PRO A 351 -3.41 -11.22 -9.98
N ASP A 352 -2.58 -12.14 -10.48
CA ASP A 352 -1.94 -12.14 -11.80
C ASP A 352 -2.93 -12.15 -12.98
N THR A 353 -4.19 -12.46 -12.72
CA THR A 353 -5.27 -12.46 -13.72
C THR A 353 -6.01 -11.12 -13.82
N PHE A 354 -5.67 -10.14 -12.99
CA PHE A 354 -6.29 -8.81 -13.01
C PHE A 354 -5.84 -8.02 -14.23
N VAL A 355 -6.63 -7.00 -14.60
CA VAL A 355 -6.27 -6.00 -15.61
C VAL A 355 -6.19 -4.64 -14.94
N MET A 356 -5.05 -3.96 -15.13
CA MET A 356 -4.84 -2.59 -14.67
C MET A 356 -4.33 -1.71 -15.80
N ARG A 357 -5.02 -0.58 -16.03
CA ARG A 357 -4.61 0.39 -17.05
C ARG A 357 -5.14 1.79 -16.82
N GLU A 358 -4.45 2.79 -17.38
CA GLU A 358 -4.90 4.19 -17.50
C GLU A 358 -5.24 4.86 -16.16
N ASN A 359 -4.72 4.36 -15.04
CA ASN A 359 -4.92 4.95 -13.72
C ASN A 359 -3.98 6.14 -13.49
N VAL A 360 -4.38 7.07 -12.63
CA VAL A 360 -3.56 8.20 -12.17
C VAL A 360 -3.21 7.98 -10.71
N TRP A 361 -1.92 7.80 -10.43
CA TRP A 361 -1.38 7.61 -9.08
C TRP A 361 -0.64 8.87 -8.64
N PHE A 362 -1.09 9.47 -7.53
CA PHE A 362 -0.48 10.68 -7.00
C PHE A 362 -0.41 10.67 -5.47
N CYS A 363 0.81 10.73 -4.96
CA CYS A 363 1.09 10.86 -3.54
C CYS A 363 1.29 12.36 -3.18
N GLN A 364 0.36 12.94 -2.43
CA GLN A 364 0.30 14.40 -2.17
C GLN A 364 1.51 14.94 -1.41
N GLU A 365 2.05 14.16 -0.48
CA GLU A 365 3.15 14.61 0.40
C GLU A 365 4.53 14.24 -0.15
N ALA A 366 4.61 13.29 -1.10
CA ALA A 366 5.87 12.83 -1.67
C ALA A 366 5.67 12.35 -3.12
N GLN A 367 5.81 13.25 -4.09
CA GLN A 367 5.59 12.96 -5.51
C GLN A 367 6.39 11.74 -6.00
N GLN A 368 7.63 11.56 -5.53
CA GLN A 368 8.48 10.41 -5.85
C GLN A 368 7.94 9.06 -5.35
N HIS A 369 7.00 9.05 -4.39
CA HIS A 369 6.35 7.85 -3.88
C HIS A 369 5.02 7.55 -4.60
N SER A 370 4.72 8.24 -5.68
CA SER A 370 3.48 8.03 -6.43
C SER A 370 3.45 6.72 -7.22
N THR A 371 4.56 5.98 -7.28
CA THR A 371 4.58 4.62 -7.83
C THR A 371 4.20 3.62 -6.74
N PRO A 372 3.02 2.98 -6.82
CA PRO A 372 2.57 2.01 -5.82
C PRO A 372 3.45 0.75 -5.82
N LEU A 373 3.75 0.24 -4.62
CA LEU A 373 4.37 -1.09 -4.43
C LEU A 373 3.28 -2.17 -4.36
N ASN A 374 3.59 -3.39 -4.83
CA ASN A 374 2.74 -4.59 -4.78
C ASN A 374 1.42 -4.52 -5.57
N LEU A 375 1.45 -3.92 -6.76
CA LEU A 375 0.32 -4.07 -7.68
C LEU A 375 0.13 -5.55 -8.08
N PRO A 376 -1.13 -6.00 -8.29
CA PRO A 376 -1.41 -7.38 -8.69
C PRO A 376 -0.81 -7.74 -10.04
N VAL A 377 -0.77 -6.77 -10.95
CA VAL A 377 -0.14 -6.83 -12.29
C VAL A 377 0.45 -5.45 -12.61
N PRO A 378 1.38 -5.34 -13.58
CA PRO A 378 1.82 -4.04 -14.08
C PRO A 378 0.64 -3.21 -14.59
N ASP A 379 0.58 -1.95 -14.16
CA ASP A 379 -0.48 -1.02 -14.54
C ASP A 379 -0.07 -0.22 -15.79
N THR A 380 -0.73 -0.54 -16.90
CA THR A 380 -0.34 -0.14 -18.27
C THR A 380 -0.90 1.24 -18.65
N GLU A 381 -0.11 2.05 -19.36
CA GLU A 381 -0.51 3.41 -19.77
C GLU A 381 -0.91 4.37 -18.63
N SER A 382 -0.55 4.02 -17.39
CA SER A 382 -0.87 4.79 -16.19
C SER A 382 0.09 5.93 -15.93
N LEU A 383 -0.42 6.97 -15.28
CA LEU A 383 0.32 8.18 -14.94
C LEU A 383 0.72 8.14 -13.46
N TYR A 384 2.01 8.37 -13.19
CA TYR A 384 2.56 8.36 -11.84
C TYR A 384 3.17 9.73 -11.52
N GLY A 385 2.86 10.26 -10.34
CA GLY A 385 3.49 11.48 -9.84
C GLY A 385 3.01 12.76 -10.51
N VAL A 386 1.93 12.72 -11.28
CA VAL A 386 1.32 13.93 -11.84
C VAL A 386 0.14 14.34 -10.99
N ASP A 387 0.20 15.55 -10.44
CA ASP A 387 -0.87 16.10 -9.60
C ASP A 387 -2.17 16.27 -10.43
N PRO A 388 -3.26 15.55 -10.09
CA PRO A 388 -4.54 15.67 -10.78
C PRO A 388 -5.26 17.00 -10.51
N LYS A 389 -4.71 17.86 -9.64
CA LYS A 389 -5.26 19.17 -9.26
C LYS A 389 -6.73 19.04 -8.86
N LEU A 390 -6.99 18.17 -7.89
CA LEU A 390 -8.33 17.94 -7.38
C LEU A 390 -8.94 19.25 -6.87
N LYS A 391 -10.20 19.50 -7.23
CA LYS A 391 -11.02 20.60 -6.73
C LYS A 391 -12.26 20.05 -6.04
N GLU A 392 -12.61 20.69 -4.94
CA GLU A 392 -13.83 20.39 -4.21
C GLU A 392 -15.02 21.07 -4.88
N THR A 393 -16.10 20.30 -5.09
CA THR A 393 -17.39 20.77 -5.59
C THR A 393 -18.31 21.15 -4.43
N GLU A 394 -19.45 21.78 -4.72
CA GLU A 394 -20.41 22.22 -3.68
C GLU A 394 -20.96 21.06 -2.83
N ASP A 395 -21.05 19.86 -3.40
CA ASP A 395 -21.47 18.63 -2.72
C ASP A 395 -20.33 17.90 -1.99
N GLY A 396 -19.14 18.51 -1.89
CA GLY A 396 -17.98 17.95 -1.18
C GLY A 396 -17.23 16.85 -1.93
N ARG A 397 -17.60 16.55 -3.19
CA ARG A 397 -16.83 15.66 -4.06
C ARG A 397 -15.51 16.31 -4.47
N LEU A 398 -14.52 15.47 -4.78
CA LEU A 398 -13.23 15.93 -5.31
C LEU A 398 -13.12 15.47 -6.76
N THR A 399 -12.98 16.42 -7.67
CA THR A 399 -12.90 16.16 -9.11
C THR A 399 -11.56 16.63 -9.67
N PRO A 400 -10.92 15.86 -10.58
CA PRO A 400 -9.75 16.35 -11.30
C PRO A 400 -10.10 17.61 -12.10
N SER A 401 -9.35 18.69 -11.92
CA SER A 401 -9.59 19.92 -12.70
C SER A 401 -9.05 19.88 -14.12
N VAL A 402 -8.37 18.79 -14.48
CA VAL A 402 -7.79 18.53 -15.79
C VAL A 402 -8.08 17.09 -16.22
N GLY A 403 -8.33 16.90 -17.51
CA GLY A 403 -8.57 15.57 -18.08
C GLY A 403 -7.29 14.72 -18.18
N PHE A 404 -7.47 13.42 -18.37
CA PHE A 404 -6.39 12.44 -18.46
C PHE A 404 -5.34 12.78 -19.54
N GLU A 405 -5.77 13.22 -20.73
CA GLU A 405 -4.86 13.61 -21.82
C GLU A 405 -3.96 14.80 -21.48
N GLU A 406 -4.49 15.76 -20.72
CA GLU A 406 -3.71 16.92 -20.27
C GLU A 406 -2.71 16.49 -19.18
N LEU A 407 -3.12 15.60 -18.28
CA LEU A 407 -2.21 15.00 -17.29
C LEU A 407 -1.07 14.21 -17.98
N LYS A 408 -1.38 13.49 -19.05
CA LYS A 408 -0.40 12.75 -19.85
C LYS A 408 0.64 13.66 -20.48
N LYS A 409 0.21 14.78 -21.11
CA LYS A 409 1.14 15.80 -21.64
C LYS A 409 2.05 16.38 -20.57
N ARG A 410 1.51 16.65 -19.38
CA ARG A 410 2.30 17.15 -18.23
C ARG A 410 3.31 16.11 -17.75
N ALA A 411 2.93 14.83 -17.69
CA ALA A 411 3.84 13.74 -17.35
C ALA A 411 5.03 13.69 -18.32
N GLU A 412 4.76 13.79 -19.62
CA GLU A 412 5.80 13.80 -20.65
C GLU A 412 6.72 15.01 -20.54
N GLN A 413 6.17 16.20 -20.26
CA GLN A 413 6.95 17.41 -20.06
C GLN A 413 7.87 17.30 -18.84
N GLN A 414 7.35 16.84 -17.68
CA GLN A 414 8.15 16.62 -16.48
C GLN A 414 9.29 15.62 -16.74
N ARG A 415 9.01 14.55 -17.49
CA ARG A 415 10.03 13.58 -17.90
C ARG A 415 11.12 14.21 -18.76
N LYS A 416 10.75 15.04 -19.75
CA LYS A 416 11.71 15.77 -20.59
C LYS A 416 12.58 16.72 -19.77
N GLU A 417 11.99 17.49 -18.87
CA GLU A 417 12.72 18.41 -17.99
C GLU A 417 13.69 17.67 -17.07
N LYS A 418 13.28 16.51 -16.52
CA LYS A 418 14.15 15.64 -15.73
C LYS A 418 15.36 15.15 -16.54
N LEU A 419 15.12 14.67 -17.77
CA LEU A 419 16.18 14.22 -18.68
C LEU A 419 17.16 15.35 -19.05
N ILE A 420 16.66 16.56 -19.32
CA ILE A 420 17.51 17.73 -19.59
C ILE A 420 18.40 18.04 -18.39
N ARG A 421 17.83 18.05 -17.18
CA ARG A 421 18.58 18.32 -15.94
C ARG A 421 19.64 17.25 -15.67
N GLN A 422 19.32 15.97 -15.87
CA GLN A 422 20.29 14.88 -15.78
C GLN A 422 21.41 15.04 -16.81
N GLY A 423 21.08 15.40 -18.06
CA GLY A 423 22.06 15.69 -19.11
C GLY A 423 23.00 16.86 -18.76
N GLN A 424 22.49 17.93 -18.15
CA GLN A 424 23.29 19.06 -17.69
C GLN A 424 24.26 18.67 -16.57
N VAL A 425 23.81 17.87 -15.59
CA VAL A 425 24.66 17.40 -14.49
C VAL A 425 25.74 16.43 -14.99
N LEU A 426 25.41 15.54 -15.93
CA LEU A 426 26.37 14.69 -16.62
C LEU A 426 27.43 15.51 -17.37
N GLY A 427 27.00 16.50 -18.16
CA GLY A 427 27.91 17.39 -18.89
C GLY A 427 28.85 18.15 -17.96
N PHE A 428 28.33 18.75 -16.89
CA PHE A 428 29.14 19.46 -15.89
C PHE A 428 30.15 18.52 -15.21
N SER A 429 29.71 17.34 -14.79
CA SER A 429 30.56 16.37 -14.11
C SER A 429 31.66 15.82 -15.03
N ALA A 430 31.35 15.58 -16.30
CA ALA A 430 32.33 15.18 -17.31
C ALA A 430 33.41 16.25 -17.53
N VAL A 431 33.03 17.53 -17.55
CA VAL A 431 33.98 18.66 -17.64
C VAL A 431 34.87 18.73 -16.39
N VAL A 432 34.29 18.61 -15.19
CA VAL A 432 35.06 18.61 -13.93
C VAL A 432 36.06 17.46 -13.89
N LEU A 433 35.65 16.24 -14.25
CA LEU A 433 36.53 15.08 -14.33
C LEU A 433 37.62 15.29 -15.39
N ALA A 434 37.27 15.79 -16.59
CA ALA A 434 38.26 16.09 -17.62
C ALA A 434 39.30 17.12 -17.13
N VAL A 435 38.89 18.17 -16.44
CA VAL A 435 39.81 19.17 -15.86
C VAL A 435 40.71 18.54 -14.79
N LEU A 436 40.18 17.69 -13.91
CA LEU A 436 40.96 17.04 -12.84
C LEU A 436 41.94 15.98 -13.34
N PHE A 437 41.64 15.28 -14.44
CA PHE A 437 42.45 14.17 -14.94
C PHE A 437 43.34 14.54 -16.16
N VAL A 438 42.83 15.35 -17.10
CA VAL A 438 43.54 15.66 -18.36
C VAL A 438 44.54 16.80 -18.18
N VAL A 439 44.21 17.82 -17.39
CA VAL A 439 45.10 18.98 -17.18
C VAL A 439 46.41 18.59 -16.48
N PRO A 440 46.43 17.76 -15.43
CA PRO A 440 47.68 17.30 -14.83
C PRO A 440 48.48 16.37 -15.75
N TRP A 441 47.80 15.52 -16.53
CA TRP A 441 48.45 14.61 -17.47
C TRP A 441 49.16 15.36 -18.62
N PHE A 442 48.53 16.42 -19.14
CA PHE A 442 49.17 17.31 -20.12
C PHE A 442 50.29 18.16 -19.51
N ALA A 443 50.14 18.60 -18.26
CA ALA A 443 51.17 19.36 -17.55
C ALA A 443 52.44 18.52 -17.33
N GLU A 444 52.35 17.23 -17.00
CA GLU A 444 53.52 16.34 -16.89
C GLU A 444 54.21 16.07 -18.24
N GLY A 445 53.47 16.09 -19.35
CA GLY A 445 54.01 15.86 -20.69
C GLY A 445 54.84 17.02 -21.28
N GLN A 446 54.78 18.23 -20.70
CA GLN A 446 55.39 19.43 -21.30
C GLN A 446 56.34 20.24 -20.39
N THR A 447 56.67 19.80 -19.17
CA THR A 447 57.49 20.64 -18.28
C THR A 447 58.98 20.65 -18.62
N ASN A 448 59.40 21.74 -19.28
CA ASN A 448 60.74 22.33 -19.15
C ASN A 448 61.13 22.51 -17.67
N LEU A 449 62.42 22.33 -17.37
CA LEU A 449 63.12 22.30 -16.06
C LEU A 449 62.74 23.36 -15.00
N ARG A 450 61.97 24.42 -15.32
CA ARG A 450 61.56 25.48 -14.37
C ARG A 450 60.38 25.11 -13.47
N TRP A 451 59.46 24.24 -13.91
CA TRP A 451 58.26 23.89 -13.13
C TRP A 451 58.47 22.76 -12.11
N GLN A 452 59.58 22.02 -12.19
CA GLN A 452 59.94 20.98 -11.21
C GLN A 452 60.14 21.52 -9.77
N ARG A 453 60.26 22.84 -9.57
CA ARG A 453 60.33 23.46 -8.24
C ARG A 453 58.96 23.75 -7.61
N ILE A 454 57.87 23.70 -8.38
CA ILE A 454 56.50 24.00 -7.91
C ILE A 454 55.66 22.70 -7.80
N ILE A 455 56.08 21.64 -8.50
CA ILE A 455 55.43 20.32 -8.43
C ILE A 455 55.93 19.58 -7.18
N PRO A 456 55.03 19.13 -6.28
CA PRO A 456 55.41 18.36 -5.09
C PRO A 456 56.24 17.13 -5.47
N GLN A 457 57.48 17.03 -4.98
CA GLN A 457 58.30 15.84 -5.23
C GLN A 457 57.73 14.64 -4.46
N VAL A 458 57.17 13.67 -5.19
CA VAL A 458 56.75 12.37 -4.66
C VAL A 458 58.00 11.50 -4.52
N TYR A 459 58.39 11.18 -3.28
CA TYR A 459 59.59 10.37 -3.04
C TYR A 459 59.31 8.85 -3.16
N PRO A 460 60.28 8.06 -3.65
CA PRO A 460 60.20 6.61 -3.66
C PRO A 460 60.16 6.02 -2.23
N ALA A 461 59.61 4.80 -2.12
CA ALA A 461 59.28 4.08 -0.88
C ALA A 461 60.38 3.99 0.20
N ALA A 462 61.65 4.22 -0.15
CA ALA A 462 62.76 4.24 0.79
C ALA A 462 62.82 5.51 1.67
N ALA A 463 62.31 6.65 1.20
CA ALA A 463 62.32 7.92 1.94
C ALA A 463 61.08 8.09 2.86
N SER A 464 59.94 7.49 2.48
CA SER A 464 58.70 7.50 3.28
C SER A 464 58.84 6.72 4.60
N ALA A 465 59.71 5.71 4.63
CA ALA A 465 59.99 4.90 5.82
C ALA A 465 60.53 5.72 7.01
N ARG A 466 61.11 6.92 6.78
CA ARG A 466 61.56 7.82 7.86
C ARG A 466 60.43 8.56 8.59
N PHE A 467 59.24 8.64 7.99
CA PHE A 467 58.12 9.44 8.48
C PHE A 467 56.90 8.60 8.91
N ASP A 468 56.90 7.29 8.65
CA ASP A 468 55.87 6.36 9.09
C ASP A 468 56.13 5.93 10.56
N ARG A 469 55.40 6.53 11.51
CA ARG A 469 55.16 5.85 12.80
C ARG A 469 54.05 4.82 12.57
N PRO A 470 54.20 3.57 13.04
CA PRO A 470 53.16 2.56 12.92
C PRO A 470 51.86 3.06 13.59
N LEU A 471 50.72 2.78 12.96
CA LEU A 471 49.40 3.07 13.54
C LEU A 471 49.30 2.38 14.91
N ASP A 472 48.84 3.10 15.93
CA ASP A 472 48.58 2.47 17.23
C ASP A 472 47.52 1.37 17.04
N PRO A 473 47.85 0.09 17.27
CA PRO A 473 46.90 -1.02 17.10
C PRO A 473 45.64 -0.86 17.95
N ARG A 474 45.67 -0.03 19.00
CA ARG A 474 44.52 0.28 19.84
C ARG A 474 43.42 1.07 19.11
N ASN A 475 43.78 1.80 18.06
CA ASN A 475 42.81 2.60 17.28
C ASN A 475 41.75 1.72 16.62
N VAL A 476 42.07 0.46 16.28
CA VAL A 476 41.11 -0.51 15.72
C VAL A 476 39.92 -0.70 16.66
N TRP A 477 40.17 -0.81 17.96
CA TRP A 477 39.11 -0.99 18.95
C TRP A 477 38.28 0.27 19.16
N TRP A 478 38.90 1.45 19.09
CA TRP A 478 38.18 2.72 19.12
C TRP A 478 37.26 2.88 17.91
N PHE A 479 37.74 2.57 16.70
CA PHE A 479 36.91 2.64 15.49
C PHE A 479 35.77 1.63 15.52
N LEU A 480 36.02 0.39 15.97
CA LEU A 480 34.98 -0.63 16.11
C LEU A 480 33.91 -0.20 17.12
N LEU A 481 34.32 0.33 18.27
CA LEU A 481 33.41 0.83 19.29
C LEU A 481 32.60 2.02 18.78
N ALA A 482 33.24 3.01 18.18
CA ALA A 482 32.57 4.20 17.64
C ALA A 482 31.59 3.83 16.53
N GLY A 483 31.97 2.94 15.60
CA GLY A 483 31.10 2.45 14.54
C GLY A 483 29.88 1.71 15.08
N ALA A 484 30.06 0.81 16.05
CA ALA A 484 28.96 0.09 16.68
C ALA A 484 27.99 1.06 17.38
N LEU A 485 28.50 2.02 18.15
CA LEU A 485 27.68 3.02 18.83
C LEU A 485 26.92 3.91 17.83
N LEU A 486 27.58 4.38 16.76
CA LEU A 486 26.93 5.20 15.74
C LEU A 486 25.80 4.46 15.02
N LEU A 487 25.99 3.18 14.71
CA LEU A 487 24.94 2.34 14.11
C LEU A 487 23.75 2.17 15.06
N ILE A 488 24.01 1.93 16.36
CA ILE A 488 22.95 1.84 17.38
C ILE A 488 22.20 3.17 17.49
N VAL A 489 22.91 4.31 17.53
CA VAL A 489 22.29 5.64 17.55
C VAL A 489 21.39 5.81 16.33
N ALA A 490 21.93 5.60 15.13
CA ALA A 490 21.19 5.76 13.88
C ALA A 490 19.95 4.85 13.83
N ALA A 491 20.07 3.58 14.21
CA ALA A 491 18.94 2.65 14.21
C ALA A 491 17.85 3.03 15.22
N SER A 492 18.24 3.56 16.39
CA SER A 492 17.30 3.90 17.48
C SER A 492 16.54 5.20 17.24
N ILE A 493 17.14 6.19 16.58
CA ILE A 493 16.51 7.50 16.32
C ILE A 493 15.77 7.56 14.97
N THR A 494 15.62 6.41 14.32
CA THR A 494 14.94 6.29 13.02
C THR A 494 13.49 5.83 13.20
N PRO A 495 12.52 6.49 12.53
CA PRO A 495 12.69 7.59 11.56
C PRO A 495 13.05 8.92 12.23
N PHE A 496 13.84 9.78 11.57
CA PHE A 496 14.25 11.11 12.06
C PHE A 496 13.10 12.12 12.10
N ILE A 497 12.01 11.76 12.78
CA ILE A 497 10.77 12.51 12.91
C ILE A 497 10.62 12.77 14.40
N TRP A 498 10.61 14.04 14.79
CA TRP A 498 10.54 14.44 16.18
C TRP A 498 9.08 14.64 16.59
N LYS A 499 8.58 13.86 17.55
CA LYS A 499 7.34 14.17 18.27
C LYS A 499 7.62 15.28 19.27
N GLY A 500 6.63 16.12 19.57
CA GLY A 500 6.81 17.32 20.40
C GLY A 500 6.50 17.22 21.90
N PRO A 501 6.61 16.08 22.63
CA PRO A 501 6.34 16.09 24.07
C PRO A 501 7.39 16.93 24.79
N THR A 502 6.96 17.61 25.85
CA THR A 502 7.86 18.34 26.73
C THR A 502 8.76 17.36 27.52
N LEU A 503 9.90 17.83 28.02
CA LEU A 503 10.82 16.99 28.81
C LEU A 503 10.12 16.31 30.00
N THR A 504 9.20 17.03 30.66
CA THR A 504 8.45 16.52 31.82
C THR A 504 7.48 15.41 31.43
N GLU A 505 6.78 15.56 30.30
CA GLU A 505 5.89 14.52 29.77
C GLU A 505 6.70 13.28 29.34
N GLY A 506 7.82 13.49 28.65
CA GLY A 506 8.70 12.41 28.23
C GLY A 506 9.28 11.63 29.41
N MET A 507 9.72 12.31 30.49
CA MET A 507 10.17 11.64 31.71
C MET A 507 9.06 10.78 32.35
N ARG A 508 7.82 11.27 32.38
CA ARG A 508 6.69 10.52 32.93
C ARG A 508 6.37 9.28 32.07
N GLU A 509 6.33 9.45 30.75
CA GLU A 509 6.08 8.36 29.82
C GLU A 509 7.19 7.31 29.87
N PHE A 510 8.46 7.72 29.91
CA PHE A 510 9.60 6.82 30.05
C PHE A 510 9.43 5.89 31.26
N TRP A 511 9.10 6.48 32.42
CA TRP A 511 8.93 5.73 33.65
C TRP A 511 7.77 4.75 33.57
N LEU A 512 6.64 5.17 32.99
CA LEU A 512 5.47 4.31 32.81
C LEU A 512 5.78 3.12 31.89
N TYR A 513 6.46 3.36 30.77
CA TYR A 513 6.83 2.30 29.82
C TYR A 513 7.85 1.32 30.41
N LEU A 514 8.88 1.82 31.11
CA LEU A 514 9.91 0.98 31.70
C LEU A 514 9.37 0.06 32.82
N VAL A 515 8.37 0.54 33.58
CA VAL A 515 7.82 -0.18 34.74
C VAL A 515 6.70 -1.14 34.35
N TYR A 516 5.74 -0.70 33.52
CA TYR A 516 4.48 -1.43 33.32
C TYR A 516 4.42 -2.26 32.04
N ARG A 517 5.32 -2.05 31.06
CA ARG A 517 5.29 -2.82 29.81
C ARG A 517 6.16 -4.06 29.92
N THR A 518 5.51 -5.23 29.93
CA THR A 518 6.19 -6.54 30.03
C THR A 518 6.37 -7.26 28.69
N GLU A 519 5.67 -6.85 27.64
CA GLU A 519 5.64 -7.57 26.36
C GLU A 519 5.94 -6.66 25.16
N GLY A 520 7.01 -7.01 24.45
CA GLY A 520 7.38 -6.49 23.14
C GLY A 520 7.72 -7.68 22.21
N PRO A 521 7.76 -7.47 20.89
CA PRO A 521 8.12 -8.51 19.93
C PRO A 521 9.47 -9.17 20.30
N LYS A 522 9.53 -10.51 20.32
CA LYS A 522 10.78 -11.26 20.63
C LYS A 522 11.93 -10.90 19.68
N ALA A 523 11.62 -10.45 18.48
CA ALA A 523 12.59 -10.04 17.47
C ALA A 523 13.33 -8.75 17.85
N ASP A 524 12.66 -7.79 18.48
CA ASP A 524 13.26 -6.51 18.90
C ASP A 524 14.34 -6.75 19.97
N ALA A 525 14.05 -7.63 20.94
CA ALA A 525 15.01 -8.05 21.95
C ALA A 525 16.22 -8.78 21.33
N LEU A 526 16.02 -9.64 20.32
CA LEU A 526 17.12 -10.31 19.65
C LEU A 526 18.04 -9.33 18.92
N MET A 527 17.45 -8.34 18.23
CA MET A 527 18.20 -7.29 17.53
C MET A 527 19.03 -6.44 18.49
N ASN A 528 18.43 -6.02 19.60
CA ASN A 528 19.12 -5.28 20.65
C ASN A 528 20.27 -6.09 21.29
N LEU A 529 20.10 -7.40 21.45
CA LEU A 529 21.16 -8.29 21.93
C LEU A 529 22.32 -8.36 20.94
N VAL A 530 22.04 -8.62 19.65
CA VAL A 530 23.09 -8.75 18.63
C VAL A 530 23.83 -7.43 18.41
N ALA A 531 23.11 -6.29 18.42
CA ALA A 531 23.70 -4.97 18.20
C ALA A 531 24.72 -4.56 19.28
N PHE A 532 24.54 -5.00 20.53
CA PHE A 532 25.44 -4.66 21.63
C PHE A 532 26.63 -5.63 21.81
N VAL A 533 26.66 -6.78 21.12
CA VAL A 533 27.82 -7.70 21.12
C VAL A 533 29.10 -6.99 20.65
N PRO A 534 29.12 -6.26 19.50
CA PRO A 534 30.28 -5.48 19.08
C PRO A 534 30.73 -4.43 20.10
N VAL A 535 29.79 -3.80 20.83
CA VAL A 535 30.09 -2.79 21.85
C VAL A 535 30.89 -3.41 22.99
N GLY A 536 30.39 -4.49 23.58
CA GLY A 536 31.08 -5.21 24.66
C GLY A 536 32.43 -5.76 24.22
N PHE A 537 32.51 -6.31 23.01
CA PHE A 537 33.74 -6.84 22.44
C PHE A 537 34.81 -5.76 22.24
N ALA A 538 34.47 -4.66 21.55
CA ALA A 538 35.39 -3.57 21.26
C ALA A 538 35.85 -2.84 22.53
N ALA A 539 34.93 -2.59 23.46
CA ALA A 539 35.24 -1.93 24.72
C ALA A 539 36.21 -2.76 25.57
N MET A 540 36.11 -4.10 25.56
CA MET A 540 37.11 -4.98 26.20
C MET A 540 38.47 -4.92 25.50
N GLY A 541 38.53 -4.67 24.19
CA GLY A 541 39.77 -4.42 23.46
C GLY A 541 40.54 -3.18 23.90
N LEU A 542 39.82 -2.20 24.45
CA LEU A 542 40.40 -0.98 25.03
C LEU A 542 40.91 -1.17 26.47
N ALA A 543 40.77 -2.36 27.05
CA ALA A 543 41.15 -2.61 28.43
C ALA A 543 42.63 -2.23 28.71
N PRO A 544 42.90 -1.52 29.83
CA PRO A 544 44.25 -1.20 30.27
C PRO A 544 45.12 -2.45 30.37
N SER A 545 46.37 -2.36 29.89
CA SER A 545 47.28 -3.51 29.88
C SER A 545 47.77 -3.90 31.29
N ARG A 546 47.83 -2.95 32.23
CA ARG A 546 48.28 -3.12 33.62
C ARG A 546 47.53 -2.17 34.56
N GLY A 547 47.58 -2.45 35.87
CA GLY A 547 47.06 -1.58 36.93
C GLY A 547 45.69 -1.97 37.50
N PHE A 548 45.27 -1.25 38.55
CA PHE A 548 44.00 -1.44 39.26
C PHE A 548 42.78 -1.46 38.32
N TRP A 549 42.77 -0.54 37.36
CA TRP A 549 41.70 -0.39 36.37
C TRP A 549 41.50 -1.61 35.46
N ARG A 550 42.49 -2.50 35.28
CA ARG A 550 42.33 -3.72 34.47
C ARG A 550 41.32 -4.69 35.08
N ARG A 551 41.33 -4.85 36.41
CA ARG A 551 40.40 -5.76 37.11
C ARG A 551 38.98 -5.20 37.17
N GLY A 552 38.85 -3.87 37.25
CA GLY A 552 37.55 -3.18 37.24
C GLY A 552 36.97 -2.90 35.86
N TRP A 553 37.75 -3.08 34.77
CA TRP A 553 37.32 -2.72 33.41
C TRP A 553 36.00 -3.38 32.95
N PRO A 554 35.76 -4.69 33.21
CA PRO A 554 34.48 -5.32 32.86
C PRO A 554 33.27 -4.59 33.46
N VAL A 555 33.39 -4.11 34.70
CA VAL A 555 32.34 -3.36 35.40
C VAL A 555 32.12 -2.00 34.72
N VAL A 556 33.21 -1.31 34.35
CA VAL A 556 33.13 -0.05 33.60
C VAL A 556 32.43 -0.23 32.25
N VAL A 557 32.72 -1.31 31.52
CA VAL A 557 32.09 -1.62 30.23
C VAL A 557 30.59 -1.85 30.39
N ILE A 558 30.19 -2.70 31.34
CA ILE A 558 28.76 -2.98 31.59
C ILE A 558 28.02 -1.72 32.01
N LEU A 559 28.56 -0.94 32.95
CA LEU A 559 27.90 0.29 33.42
C LEU A 559 27.77 1.33 32.31
N SER A 560 28.81 1.48 31.48
CA SER A 560 28.79 2.43 30.36
C SER A 560 27.79 2.02 29.29
N ALA A 561 27.73 0.73 28.94
CA ALA A 561 26.76 0.20 27.99
C ALA A 561 25.33 0.29 28.50
N LEU A 562 25.10 0.03 29.80
CA LEU A 562 23.80 0.21 30.44
C LEU A 562 23.34 1.67 30.42
N MET A 563 24.22 2.61 30.75
CA MET A 563 23.92 4.04 30.68
C MET A 563 23.61 4.49 29.25
N PHE A 564 24.38 4.01 28.28
CA PHE A 564 24.13 4.30 26.87
C PHE A 564 22.79 3.71 26.40
N GLY A 565 22.49 2.45 26.76
CA GLY A 565 21.20 1.83 26.48
C GLY A 565 20.01 2.61 27.07
N LEU A 566 20.09 2.98 28.34
CA LEU A 566 19.08 3.83 29.00
C LEU A 566 18.88 5.18 28.29
N LEU A 567 19.97 5.81 27.86
CA LEU A 567 19.90 7.06 27.10
C LEU A 567 19.18 6.85 25.77
N MET A 568 19.49 5.76 25.04
CA MET A 568 18.85 5.46 23.77
C MET A 568 17.36 5.16 23.92
N GLU A 569 16.98 4.35 24.90
CA GLU A 569 15.57 4.08 25.23
C GLU A 569 14.84 5.37 25.61
N PHE A 570 15.48 6.28 26.35
CA PHE A 570 14.89 7.56 26.71
C PHE A 570 14.67 8.46 25.49
N LEU A 571 15.65 8.55 24.58
CA LEU A 571 15.54 9.38 23.37
C LEU A 571 14.44 8.90 22.41
N GLN A 572 14.09 7.61 22.41
CA GLN A 572 13.06 7.05 21.55
C GLN A 572 11.65 7.59 21.80
N ILE A 573 11.38 8.21 22.95
CA ILE A 573 10.07 8.82 23.28
C ILE A 573 9.70 9.93 22.30
N TRP A 574 10.72 10.61 21.78
CA TRP A 574 10.55 11.66 20.78
C TRP A 574 10.45 11.11 19.35
N ILE A 575 10.46 9.80 19.15
CA ILE A 575 10.40 9.17 17.83
C ILE A 575 9.04 8.45 17.65
N PRO A 576 8.27 8.73 16.58
CA PRO A 576 7.03 8.03 16.29
C PRO A 576 7.23 6.52 16.23
N GLU A 577 6.31 5.78 16.85
CA GLU A 577 6.23 4.32 16.74
C GLU A 577 7.40 3.56 17.38
N ARG A 578 8.30 4.27 18.08
CA ARG A 578 9.28 3.69 19.00
C ARG A 578 8.77 3.86 20.43
N TYR A 579 9.01 2.85 21.26
CA TYR A 579 8.54 2.83 22.63
C TYR A 579 9.63 2.21 23.52
N PRO A 580 9.99 2.86 24.64
CA PRO A 580 10.98 2.32 25.56
C PRO A 580 10.60 0.91 26.05
N GLY A 581 11.59 0.01 26.10
CA GLY A 581 11.38 -1.39 26.46
C GLY A 581 12.32 -1.88 27.56
N ARG A 582 11.77 -2.40 28.66
CA ARG A 582 12.59 -3.08 29.69
C ARG A 582 13.33 -4.30 29.13
N ASN A 583 12.68 -5.04 28.23
CA ASN A 583 13.28 -6.21 27.60
C ASN A 583 14.43 -5.83 26.65
N ASP A 584 14.37 -4.64 26.04
CA ASP A 584 15.44 -4.13 25.19
C ASP A 584 16.67 -3.79 26.03
N LEU A 585 16.49 -3.11 27.16
CA LEU A 585 17.61 -2.83 28.08
C LEU A 585 18.28 -4.11 28.61
N ILE A 586 17.48 -5.15 28.91
CA ILE A 586 18.00 -6.47 29.31
C ILE A 586 18.77 -7.10 28.15
N ALA A 587 18.22 -7.07 26.93
CA ALA A 587 18.88 -7.60 25.75
C ALA A 587 20.20 -6.88 25.43
N GLN A 588 20.25 -5.55 25.48
CA GLN A 588 21.45 -4.74 25.28
C GLN A 588 22.54 -5.09 26.31
N SER A 589 22.13 -5.28 27.57
CA SER A 589 23.03 -5.71 28.65
C SER A 589 23.57 -7.14 28.42
N ALA A 590 22.69 -8.07 28.02
CA ALA A 590 23.07 -9.44 27.66
C ALA A 590 23.99 -9.49 26.44
N GLY A 591 23.73 -8.67 25.41
CA GLY A 591 24.57 -8.50 24.23
C GLY A 591 25.96 -8.02 24.59
N THR A 592 26.05 -6.98 25.42
CA THR A 592 27.32 -6.46 25.94
C THR A 592 28.11 -7.56 26.65
N ALA A 593 27.47 -8.30 27.56
CA ALA A 593 28.09 -9.41 28.26
C ALA A 593 28.55 -10.52 27.30
N GLY A 594 27.75 -10.85 26.28
CA GLY A 594 28.10 -11.78 25.22
C GLY A 594 29.34 -11.34 24.44
N GLY A 595 29.45 -10.05 24.10
CA GLY A 595 30.63 -9.46 23.49
C GLY A 595 31.88 -9.55 24.37
N MET A 596 31.73 -9.36 25.69
CA MET A 596 32.82 -9.52 26.65
C MET A 596 33.29 -10.98 26.76
N ILE A 597 32.36 -11.95 26.74
CA ILE A 597 32.67 -13.38 26.73
C ILE A 597 33.40 -13.75 25.44
N LEU A 598 32.90 -13.28 24.29
CA LEU A 598 33.54 -13.48 22.99
C LEU A 598 34.96 -12.91 22.97
N TRP A 599 35.16 -11.72 23.56
CA TRP A 599 36.50 -11.15 23.75
C TRP A 599 37.40 -12.07 24.58
N GLY A 600 36.89 -12.69 25.64
CA GLY A 600 37.64 -13.67 26.44
C GLY A 600 38.18 -14.84 25.61
N GLY A 601 37.44 -15.29 24.59
CA GLY A 601 37.83 -16.40 23.72
C GLY A 601 38.87 -16.01 22.65
N ILE A 602 38.61 -14.96 21.87
CA ILE A 602 39.44 -14.61 20.68
C ILE A 602 40.25 -13.31 20.84
N GLY A 603 39.89 -12.46 21.79
CA GLY A 603 40.48 -11.13 22.01
C GLY A 603 41.99 -11.15 22.30
N PRO A 604 42.52 -12.05 23.16
CA PRO A 604 43.96 -12.17 23.38
C PRO A 604 44.73 -12.48 22.09
N THR A 605 44.21 -13.40 21.27
CA THR A 605 44.79 -13.76 19.97
C THR A 605 44.79 -12.57 19.01
N LEU A 606 43.65 -11.86 18.90
CA LEU A 606 43.56 -10.66 18.08
C LEU A 606 44.48 -9.54 18.56
N ARG A 607 44.66 -9.37 19.87
CA ARG A 607 45.56 -8.35 20.44
C ARG A 607 47.03 -8.63 20.13
N GLN A 608 47.40 -9.89 19.88
CA GLN A 608 48.74 -10.26 19.41
C GLN A 608 48.86 -10.15 17.88
N TRP A 609 47.82 -10.55 17.15
CA TRP A 609 47.82 -10.61 15.69
C TRP A 609 47.65 -9.23 15.01
N ILE A 610 46.76 -8.37 15.51
CA ILE A 610 46.51 -7.04 14.92
C ILE A 610 47.79 -6.21 14.80
N PRO A 611 48.63 -6.06 15.85
CA PRO A 611 49.90 -5.36 15.69
C PRO A 611 50.80 -5.91 14.58
N GLN A 612 50.78 -7.24 14.35
CA GLN A 612 51.57 -7.88 13.28
C GLN A 612 51.04 -7.53 11.89
N VAL A 613 49.71 -7.52 11.72
CA VAL A 613 49.06 -7.14 10.46
C VAL A 613 49.27 -5.66 10.15
N PHE A 614 49.15 -4.80 11.15
CA PHE A 614 49.29 -3.35 11.00
C PHE A 614 50.75 -2.88 10.98
N ALA A 615 51.72 -3.75 11.29
CA ALA A 615 53.14 -3.40 11.31
C ALA A 615 53.65 -2.91 9.94
N GLU A 616 53.10 -3.45 8.86
CA GLU A 616 53.51 -3.13 7.49
C GLU A 616 52.55 -2.17 6.77
N VAL A 617 51.46 -1.75 7.42
CA VAL A 617 50.42 -0.90 6.82
C VAL A 617 50.90 0.55 6.74
N ARG A 618 50.79 1.15 5.55
CA ARG A 618 51.15 2.56 5.33
C ARG A 618 50.21 3.50 6.07
N ARG A 619 50.68 4.70 6.38
CA ARG A 619 49.81 5.76 6.91
C ARG A 619 48.75 6.15 5.87
N PRO A 620 47.45 6.11 6.22
CA PRO A 620 46.38 6.51 5.30
C PRO A 620 46.52 7.99 4.95
N GLN A 621 46.40 8.30 3.66
CA GLN A 621 46.36 9.66 3.14
C GLN A 621 44.91 10.17 3.17
N ILE A 622 44.72 11.46 2.88
CA ILE A 622 43.41 12.05 2.99
C ILE A 622 42.35 11.40 2.08
N HIS A 623 42.72 11.04 0.85
CA HIS A 623 41.82 10.36 -0.07
C HIS A 623 41.46 8.95 0.41
N ASP A 624 42.34 8.26 1.15
CA ASP A 624 42.00 6.97 1.76
C ASP A 624 40.95 7.13 2.85
N ILE A 625 41.09 8.17 3.68
CA ILE A 625 40.14 8.48 4.75
C ILE A 625 38.79 8.88 4.16
N ALA A 626 38.79 9.79 3.17
CA ALA A 626 37.57 10.23 2.50
C ALA A 626 36.86 9.06 1.78
N ALA A 627 37.62 8.21 1.08
CA ALA A 627 37.07 7.05 0.40
C ALA A 627 36.53 6.02 1.40
N ALA A 628 37.20 5.81 2.54
CA ALA A 628 36.71 4.93 3.60
C ALA A 628 35.40 5.44 4.23
N ILE A 629 35.30 6.74 4.53
CA ILE A 629 34.07 7.36 5.06
C ILE A 629 32.93 7.21 4.06
N PHE A 630 33.17 7.52 2.79
CA PHE A 630 32.17 7.39 1.74
C PHE A 630 31.75 5.93 1.53
N SER A 631 32.70 5.00 1.50
CA SER A 631 32.43 3.56 1.38
C SER A 631 31.60 3.04 2.55
N ALA A 632 31.86 3.51 3.77
CA ALA A 632 31.03 3.19 4.93
C ALA A 632 29.60 3.71 4.75
N ALA A 633 29.43 4.95 4.26
CA ALA A 633 28.11 5.50 3.96
C ALA A 633 27.37 4.72 2.86
N VAL A 634 28.07 4.28 1.80
CA VAL A 634 27.50 3.43 0.75
C VAL A 634 27.04 2.07 1.29
N LEU A 635 27.88 1.40 2.08
CA LEU A 635 27.53 0.12 2.70
C LEU A 635 26.36 0.25 3.67
N ILE A 636 26.31 1.32 4.46
CA ILE A 636 25.15 1.64 5.30
C ILE A 636 23.91 1.86 4.43
N GLY A 637 24.04 2.60 3.33
CA GLY A 637 22.95 2.86 2.40
C GLY A 637 22.37 1.60 1.76
N PHE A 638 23.22 0.62 1.41
CA PHE A 638 22.78 -0.68 0.88
C PHE A 638 21.99 -1.49 1.90
N LEU A 639 22.30 -1.35 3.18
CA LEU A 639 21.65 -2.12 4.26
C LEU A 639 20.51 -1.37 4.96
N TRP A 640 20.28 -0.10 4.63
CA TRP A 640 19.24 0.73 5.22
C TRP A 640 17.89 0.50 4.54
N PRO A 641 16.70 0.49 5.17
CA PRO A 641 16.51 0.49 6.61
C PRO A 641 16.94 -0.86 7.17
N PHE A 642 17.45 -0.86 8.40
CA PHE A 642 17.93 -2.07 9.08
C PHE A 642 16.75 -2.89 9.63
N ASP A 643 15.85 -3.33 8.75
CA ASP A 643 14.56 -3.92 9.09
C ASP A 643 14.61 -5.46 8.99
N PHE A 644 15.18 -6.11 10.00
CA PHE A 644 15.40 -7.56 9.93
C PHE A 644 14.10 -8.37 9.98
N ILE A 645 14.07 -9.48 9.23
CA ILE A 645 12.97 -10.42 9.22
C ILE A 645 12.82 -11.09 10.59
N SER A 646 11.66 -10.90 11.23
CA SER A 646 11.38 -11.37 12.58
C SER A 646 10.86 -12.81 12.67
N ASP A 647 10.36 -13.37 11.55
CA ASP A 647 9.80 -14.73 11.52
C ASP A 647 9.97 -15.41 10.14
N LEU A 648 9.88 -16.74 10.14
CA LEU A 648 10.03 -17.56 8.93
C LEU A 648 8.92 -17.34 7.89
N SER A 649 7.75 -16.83 8.30
CA SER A 649 6.65 -16.57 7.38
C SER A 649 6.93 -15.33 6.52
N MET A 650 7.55 -14.29 7.08
CA MET A 650 8.02 -13.11 6.35
C MET A 650 9.09 -13.47 5.33
N LEU A 651 10.05 -14.34 5.69
CA LEU A 651 11.06 -14.84 4.73
C LEU A 651 10.40 -15.61 3.58
N ASN A 652 9.45 -16.49 3.90
CA ASN A 652 8.71 -17.25 2.88
C ASN A 652 7.89 -16.32 1.96
N ASN A 653 7.26 -15.28 2.52
CA ASN A 653 6.53 -14.28 1.74
C ASN A 653 7.46 -13.49 0.82
N LYS A 654 8.65 -13.10 1.30
CA LYS A 654 9.67 -12.42 0.51
C LYS A 654 10.17 -13.28 -0.65
N LEU A 655 10.40 -14.58 -0.41
CA LEU A 655 10.77 -15.52 -1.48
C LEU A 655 9.66 -15.64 -2.53
N LYS A 656 8.40 -15.75 -2.10
CA LYS A 656 7.24 -15.85 -3.00
C LYS A 656 6.97 -14.57 -3.78
N SER A 657 7.26 -13.39 -3.21
CA SER A 657 7.08 -12.09 -3.87
C SER A 657 8.25 -11.69 -4.77
N GLY A 658 9.23 -12.57 -5.00
CA GLY A 658 10.40 -12.28 -5.82
C GLY A 658 11.40 -11.30 -5.18
N GLY A 659 11.40 -11.18 -3.84
CA GLY A 659 12.33 -10.32 -3.09
C GLY A 659 13.75 -10.89 -2.94
N VAL A 660 14.02 -12.06 -3.52
CA VAL A 660 15.36 -12.66 -3.62
C VAL A 660 15.53 -13.20 -5.04
N ARG A 661 16.46 -12.63 -5.80
CA ARG A 661 16.73 -12.95 -7.21
C ARG A 661 18.16 -13.46 -7.33
N LEU A 662 18.30 -14.78 -7.39
CA LEU A 662 19.62 -15.44 -7.36
C LEU A 662 20.26 -15.60 -8.74
N VAL A 663 19.47 -15.54 -9.82
CA VAL A 663 19.96 -15.75 -11.18
C VAL A 663 20.30 -14.40 -11.80
N PRO A 664 21.58 -14.06 -12.01
CA PRO A 664 21.95 -12.81 -12.66
C PRO A 664 21.41 -12.78 -14.10
N LEU A 665 20.93 -11.61 -14.52
CA LEU A 665 20.42 -11.31 -15.86
C LEU A 665 19.15 -12.07 -16.28
N ALA A 666 18.46 -12.76 -15.36
CA ALA A 666 17.23 -13.49 -15.67
C ALA A 666 16.09 -12.57 -16.15
N ASP A 667 15.98 -11.37 -15.56
CA ASP A 667 15.00 -10.35 -15.92
C ASP A 667 15.51 -9.36 -16.98
N GLY A 668 16.67 -9.64 -17.59
CA GLY A 668 17.36 -8.75 -18.52
C GLY A 668 18.34 -7.77 -17.86
N ILE A 669 19.01 -6.96 -18.67
CA ILE A 669 19.91 -5.91 -18.19
C ILE A 669 19.05 -4.72 -17.74
N PRO A 670 19.23 -4.17 -16.52
CA PRO A 670 18.55 -2.94 -16.13
C PRO A 670 18.82 -1.83 -17.16
N ASN A 671 17.92 -0.84 -17.25
CA ASN A 671 18.18 0.30 -18.12
C ASN A 671 19.54 0.95 -17.75
N TRP A 672 20.21 1.55 -18.73
CA TRP A 672 21.56 2.05 -18.56
C TRP A 672 21.66 3.10 -17.43
N GLU A 673 20.58 3.84 -17.17
CA GLU A 673 20.48 4.80 -16.05
C GLU A 673 20.59 4.11 -14.68
N ALA A 674 19.80 3.06 -14.44
CA ALA A 674 19.86 2.31 -13.18
C ALA A 674 21.19 1.58 -13.03
N ALA A 675 21.73 1.02 -14.12
CA ALA A 675 23.04 0.39 -14.10
C ALA A 675 24.15 1.37 -13.69
N ILE A 676 24.15 2.59 -14.25
CA ILE A 676 25.11 3.64 -13.84
C ILE A 676 24.86 4.07 -12.39
N GLY A 677 23.60 4.23 -11.98
CA GLY A 677 23.21 4.60 -10.62
C GLY A 677 23.72 3.62 -9.56
N GLY A 678 23.65 2.32 -9.81
CA GLY A 678 24.18 1.28 -8.93
C GLY A 678 25.71 1.15 -8.99
N MET A 679 26.31 1.39 -10.17
CA MET A 679 27.75 1.28 -10.38
C MET A 679 28.54 2.41 -9.68
N LEU A 680 28.03 3.65 -9.74
CA LEU A 680 28.80 4.83 -9.34
C LEU A 680 29.21 4.87 -7.86
N PRO A 681 28.32 4.55 -6.89
CA PRO A 681 28.71 4.48 -5.47
C PRO A 681 29.80 3.43 -5.22
N CYS A 682 29.76 2.32 -5.96
CA CYS A 682 30.71 1.22 -5.87
C CYS A 682 32.11 1.58 -6.40
N VAL A 683 32.26 2.65 -7.19
CA VAL A 683 33.58 3.15 -7.62
C VAL A 683 34.45 3.53 -6.42
N VAL A 684 33.89 4.25 -5.45
CA VAL A 684 34.62 4.66 -4.25
C VAL A 684 34.92 3.46 -3.35
N LEU A 685 34.01 2.49 -3.31
CA LEU A 685 34.22 1.22 -2.61
C LEU A 685 35.40 0.45 -3.21
N GLY A 686 35.46 0.34 -4.53
CA GLY A 686 36.57 -0.28 -5.26
C GLY A 686 37.91 0.42 -5.05
N TYR A 687 37.91 1.75 -5.01
CA TYR A 687 39.10 2.53 -4.67
C TYR A 687 39.59 2.18 -3.27
N THR A 688 38.70 2.16 -2.27
CA THR A 688 39.02 1.81 -0.88
C THR A 688 39.55 0.38 -0.76
N ILE A 689 38.97 -0.57 -1.49
CA ILE A 689 39.47 -1.95 -1.58
C ILE A 689 40.86 -2.00 -2.20
N ALA A 690 41.16 -1.13 -3.15
CA ALA A 690 42.47 -1.12 -3.80
C ALA A 690 43.55 -0.47 -2.93
N THR A 691 43.24 0.55 -2.13
CA THR A 691 44.23 1.35 -1.38
C THR A 691 44.26 1.11 0.13
N GLY A 692 43.20 0.54 0.72
CA GLY A 692 43.07 0.41 2.18
C GLY A 692 43.92 -0.73 2.75
N LEU A 693 44.53 -0.53 3.93
CA LEU A 693 45.38 -1.55 4.59
C LEU A 693 46.53 -2.10 3.72
N THR A 694 47.06 -1.29 2.81
CA THR A 694 48.19 -1.65 1.94
C THR A 694 49.53 -1.25 2.56
N SER A 695 50.63 -1.88 2.13
CA SER A 695 51.98 -1.50 2.56
C SER A 695 52.55 -0.31 1.79
N SER A 696 53.49 0.41 2.38
CA SER A 696 54.25 1.48 1.71
C SER A 696 55.07 0.96 0.51
N ARG A 697 55.33 -0.36 0.44
CA ARG A 697 55.97 -1.02 -0.71
C ARG A 697 55.00 -1.31 -1.87
N THR A 698 53.73 -1.53 -1.56
CA THR A 698 52.67 -1.92 -2.51
C THR A 698 51.39 -1.13 -2.21
N PRO A 699 51.37 0.20 -2.46
CA PRO A 699 50.31 1.06 -1.95
C PRO A 699 48.96 0.91 -2.67
N VAL A 700 48.91 0.14 -3.77
CA VAL A 700 47.66 -0.28 -4.42
C VAL A 700 47.72 -1.77 -4.69
N ARG A 701 46.64 -2.47 -4.34
CA ARG A 701 46.48 -3.91 -4.60
C ARG A 701 46.40 -4.18 -6.10
N PRO A 702 46.95 -5.31 -6.59
CA PRO A 702 46.74 -5.75 -7.96
C PRO A 702 45.24 -5.89 -8.27
N LEU A 703 44.84 -5.54 -9.49
CA LEU A 703 43.43 -5.51 -9.90
C LEU A 703 42.70 -6.84 -9.64
N ARG A 704 43.38 -7.98 -9.85
CA ARG A 704 42.84 -9.33 -9.57
C ARG A 704 42.45 -9.54 -8.11
N VAL A 705 43.21 -8.97 -7.17
CA VAL A 705 42.94 -9.09 -5.73
C VAL A 705 41.77 -8.17 -5.37
N SER A 706 41.75 -6.96 -5.91
CA SER A 706 40.63 -6.03 -5.70
C SER A 706 39.32 -6.57 -6.28
N LEU A 707 39.35 -7.20 -7.47
CA LEU A 707 38.20 -7.87 -8.07
C LEU A 707 37.65 -8.95 -7.14
N PHE A 708 38.51 -9.87 -6.69
CA PHE A 708 38.10 -10.94 -5.79
C PHE A 708 37.49 -10.39 -4.49
N ALA A 709 38.14 -9.42 -3.85
CA ALA A 709 37.64 -8.78 -2.63
C ALA A 709 36.30 -8.06 -2.85
N SER A 710 36.10 -7.43 -4.02
CA SER A 710 34.85 -6.76 -4.39
C SER A 710 33.71 -7.76 -4.57
N CYS A 711 33.95 -8.88 -5.25
CA CYS A 711 32.97 -9.96 -5.40
C CYS A 711 32.55 -10.51 -4.04
N VAL A 712 33.52 -10.81 -3.16
CA VAL A 712 33.22 -11.33 -1.82
C VAL A 712 32.40 -10.32 -1.01
N LEU A 713 32.81 -9.04 -1.00
CA LEU A 713 32.11 -8.00 -0.24
C LEU A 713 30.65 -7.83 -0.70
N LEU A 714 30.43 -7.71 -2.01
CA LEU A 714 29.09 -7.47 -2.55
C LEU A 714 28.19 -8.71 -2.44
N LEU A 715 28.75 -9.92 -2.55
CA LEU A 715 28.01 -11.15 -2.22
C LEU A 715 27.60 -11.19 -0.74
N VAL A 716 28.45 -10.72 0.17
CA VAL A 716 28.09 -10.62 1.59
C VAL A 716 27.00 -9.57 1.80
N VAL A 717 27.12 -8.40 1.16
CA VAL A 717 26.08 -7.34 1.24
C VAL A 717 24.73 -7.88 0.77
N GLU A 718 24.68 -8.51 -0.41
CA GLU A 718 23.45 -9.12 -0.93
C GLU A 718 22.94 -10.25 -0.03
N GLY A 719 23.83 -11.10 0.49
CA GLY A 719 23.47 -12.14 1.45
C GLY A 719 22.84 -11.59 2.72
N VAL A 720 23.29 -10.43 3.21
CA VAL A 720 22.66 -9.74 4.34
C VAL A 720 21.32 -9.13 3.93
N GLN A 721 21.17 -8.61 2.72
CA GLN A 721 19.89 -8.08 2.25
C GLN A 721 18.80 -9.16 2.18
N VAL A 722 19.14 -10.46 2.05
CA VAL A 722 18.15 -11.54 2.15
C VAL A 722 17.35 -11.48 3.45
N ILE A 723 18.01 -11.16 4.57
CA ILE A 723 17.40 -11.13 5.91
C ILE A 723 16.82 -9.76 6.30
N LEU A 724 16.85 -8.76 5.41
CA LEU A 724 16.20 -7.45 5.57
C LEU A 724 14.83 -7.46 4.87
N ALA A 725 13.74 -7.08 5.53
CA ALA A 725 12.38 -7.32 5.04
C ALA A 725 11.99 -6.42 3.85
N GLU A 726 12.45 -5.18 3.83
CA GLU A 726 12.15 -4.16 2.81
C GLU A 726 13.17 -4.15 1.66
N ARG A 727 14.32 -4.81 1.81
CA ARG A 727 15.34 -4.90 0.74
C ARG A 727 15.11 -6.07 -0.18
N VAL A 728 15.39 -5.86 -1.47
CA VAL A 728 15.39 -6.90 -2.49
C VAL A 728 16.83 -7.32 -2.69
N SER A 729 17.13 -8.61 -2.52
CA SER A 729 18.46 -9.11 -2.87
C SER A 729 18.48 -9.51 -4.34
N ASP A 730 19.39 -8.92 -5.12
CA ASP A 730 19.47 -9.11 -6.58
C ASP A 730 20.91 -9.41 -7.04
N ALA A 731 21.09 -10.55 -7.70
CA ALA A 731 22.38 -10.92 -8.29
C ALA A 731 22.88 -9.92 -9.35
N ASN A 732 21.99 -9.16 -10.00
CA ASN A 732 22.38 -8.09 -10.91
C ASN A 732 23.14 -6.97 -10.19
N ASP A 733 22.75 -6.63 -8.97
CA ASP A 733 23.39 -5.57 -8.18
C ASP A 733 24.83 -5.95 -7.79
N VAL A 734 25.09 -7.26 -7.59
CA VAL A 734 26.47 -7.77 -7.44
C VAL A 734 27.29 -7.50 -8.69
N VAL A 735 26.77 -7.86 -9.87
CA VAL A 735 27.50 -7.70 -11.14
C VAL A 735 27.80 -6.22 -11.42
N ILE A 736 26.79 -5.36 -11.28
CA ILE A 736 26.89 -3.92 -11.49
C ILE A 736 27.84 -3.29 -10.46
N GLY A 737 27.70 -3.65 -9.19
CA GLY A 737 28.55 -3.16 -8.12
C GLY A 737 30.01 -3.61 -8.28
N VAL A 738 30.25 -4.84 -8.73
CA VAL A 738 31.60 -5.35 -9.01
C VAL A 738 32.23 -4.56 -10.16
N ALA A 739 31.48 -4.27 -11.23
CA ALA A 739 31.97 -3.42 -12.31
C ALA A 739 32.38 -2.03 -11.80
N GLY A 740 31.57 -1.42 -10.94
CA GLY A 740 31.91 -0.16 -10.27
C GLY A 740 33.18 -0.27 -9.44
N CYS A 741 33.31 -1.31 -8.62
CA CYS A 741 34.49 -1.53 -7.80
C CYS A 741 35.76 -1.74 -8.64
N VAL A 742 35.66 -2.46 -9.76
CA VAL A 742 36.78 -2.66 -10.70
C VAL A 742 37.21 -1.34 -11.31
N CYS A 743 36.27 -0.47 -11.71
CA CYS A 743 36.57 0.87 -12.20
C CYS A 743 37.28 1.71 -11.13
N GLY A 744 36.86 1.64 -9.87
CA GLY A 744 37.52 2.29 -8.74
C GLY A 744 38.95 1.80 -8.51
N ALA A 745 39.15 0.48 -8.53
CA ALA A 745 40.46 -0.14 -8.35
C ALA A 745 41.41 0.14 -9.52
N TRP A 746 40.89 0.20 -10.74
CA TRP A 746 41.63 0.62 -11.93
C TRP A 746 42.00 2.11 -11.83
N GLY A 747 41.07 2.96 -11.41
CA GLY A 747 41.30 4.37 -11.11
C GLY A 747 42.42 4.57 -10.07
N ALA A 748 42.46 3.76 -9.00
CA ALA A 748 43.53 3.80 -8.02
C ALA A 748 44.92 3.47 -8.63
N ASN A 749 44.98 2.51 -9.55
CA ASN A 749 46.22 2.17 -10.27
C ASN A 749 46.68 3.30 -11.21
N LEU A 750 45.76 4.03 -11.83
CA LEU A 750 46.09 5.23 -12.61
C LEU A 750 46.57 6.37 -11.71
N MET A 751 45.86 6.62 -10.62
CA MET A 751 46.14 7.69 -9.65
C MET A 751 47.47 7.53 -8.93
N GLN A 752 48.01 6.30 -8.83
CA GLN A 752 49.36 6.07 -8.29
C GLN A 752 50.45 6.90 -8.98
N ARG A 753 50.24 7.28 -10.23
CA ARG A 753 51.16 8.09 -11.02
C ARG A 753 50.94 9.60 -10.87
N SER A 754 49.81 10.02 -10.28
CA SER A 754 49.42 11.43 -10.14
C SER A 754 50.02 12.08 -8.90
N THR A 755 50.52 13.31 -9.01
CA THR A 755 51.00 14.08 -7.86
C THR A 755 49.92 14.39 -6.81
N TYR A 756 48.66 14.54 -7.25
CA TYR A 756 47.52 14.98 -6.43
C TYR A 756 46.68 13.85 -5.85
N PHE A 757 46.70 12.67 -6.45
CA PHE A 757 45.92 11.51 -5.97
C PHE A 757 46.79 10.29 -5.64
N SER A 758 48.11 10.49 -5.62
CA SER A 758 49.06 9.45 -5.28
C SER A 758 48.87 8.98 -3.83
N PRO A 759 48.78 7.65 -3.60
CA PRO A 759 48.70 7.06 -2.25
C PRO A 759 50.03 7.12 -1.48
N TYR A 760 51.08 7.69 -2.08
CA TYR A 760 52.36 7.93 -1.42
C TYR A 760 52.30 9.17 -0.52
N VAL A 761 53.07 9.13 0.57
CA VAL A 761 53.12 10.16 1.62
C VAL A 761 53.56 11.51 1.04
N SER A 762 52.77 12.56 1.29
CA SER A 762 53.11 13.95 0.97
C SER A 762 54.00 14.55 2.07
N ILE A 763 54.96 15.41 1.70
CA ILE A 763 55.98 15.94 2.62
C ILE A 763 55.76 17.43 2.98
N ASP A 764 54.87 18.15 2.28
CA ASP A 764 54.56 19.56 2.58
C ASP A 764 53.06 19.83 2.81
N ARG A 765 52.73 20.82 3.66
CA ARG A 765 51.34 21.19 3.99
C ARG A 765 50.55 21.71 2.78
N TYR A 766 51.24 22.27 1.78
CA TYR A 766 50.61 22.87 0.62
C TYR A 766 50.05 21.80 -0.33
N SER A 767 50.82 20.74 -0.58
CA SER A 767 50.36 19.56 -1.31
C SER A 767 49.26 18.83 -0.56
N GLU A 768 49.30 18.73 0.78
CA GLU A 768 48.16 18.21 1.54
C GLU A 768 46.87 19.03 1.30
N CYS A 769 46.93 20.37 1.34
CA CYS A 769 45.77 21.23 1.05
C CYS A 769 45.23 21.05 -0.38
N LEU A 770 46.10 20.95 -1.38
CA LEU A 770 45.66 20.68 -2.75
C LEU A 770 45.02 19.30 -2.90
N ARG A 771 45.55 18.29 -2.20
CA ARG A 771 44.94 16.94 -2.12
C ARG A 771 43.56 16.98 -1.47
N TRP A 772 43.38 17.78 -0.42
CA TRP A 772 42.07 18.01 0.22
C TRP A 772 41.05 18.62 -0.75
N ALA A 773 41.41 19.70 -1.44
CA ALA A 773 40.53 20.35 -2.41
C ALA A 773 40.14 19.41 -3.54
N ALA A 774 41.11 18.70 -4.12
CA ALA A 774 40.88 17.79 -5.23
C ALA A 774 40.00 16.57 -4.83
N THR A 775 40.24 16.02 -3.63
CA THR A 775 39.43 14.91 -3.07
C THR A 775 38.00 15.38 -2.77
N GLY A 776 37.84 16.59 -2.21
CA GLY A 776 36.52 17.16 -1.92
C GLY A 776 35.69 17.39 -3.17
N VAL A 777 36.28 17.93 -4.24
CA VAL A 777 35.60 18.13 -5.54
C VAL A 777 35.19 16.79 -6.14
N LEU A 778 36.08 15.78 -6.10
CA LEU A 778 35.77 14.44 -6.63
C LEU A 778 34.61 13.78 -5.86
N ALA A 779 34.64 13.82 -4.53
CA ALA A 779 33.59 13.29 -3.68
C ALA A 779 32.24 13.99 -3.91
N LEU A 780 32.24 15.32 -4.03
CA LEU A 780 31.04 16.10 -4.33
C LEU A 780 30.47 15.76 -5.71
N THR A 781 31.33 15.57 -6.71
CA THR A 781 30.92 15.21 -8.08
C THR A 781 30.28 13.83 -8.10
N VAL A 782 30.87 12.84 -7.42
CA VAL A 782 30.29 11.50 -7.28
C VAL A 782 28.95 11.57 -6.55
N LEU A 783 28.84 12.32 -5.46
CA LEU A 783 27.57 12.51 -4.73
C LEU A 783 26.47 13.13 -5.60
N LEU A 784 26.80 14.18 -6.34
CA LEU A 784 25.84 14.86 -7.23
C LEU A 784 25.36 13.93 -8.33
N LEU A 785 26.28 13.20 -8.97
CA LEU A 785 25.95 12.21 -10.00
C LEU A 785 25.09 11.08 -9.43
N THR A 786 25.46 10.49 -8.29
CA THR A 786 24.66 9.45 -7.63
C THR A 786 23.25 9.95 -7.37
N ARG A 787 23.09 11.16 -6.80
CA ARG A 787 21.77 11.74 -6.51
C ARG A 787 20.94 11.97 -7.77
N THR A 788 21.55 12.34 -8.90
CA THR A 788 20.80 12.50 -10.17
C THR A 788 20.33 11.20 -10.80
N PHE A 789 21.01 10.09 -10.54
CA PHE A 789 20.63 8.77 -11.05
C PHE A 789 19.72 7.98 -10.10
N THR A 790 19.69 8.33 -8.81
CA THR A 790 18.82 7.69 -7.81
C THR A 790 17.50 8.42 -7.55
N ALA A 791 17.36 9.67 -7.98
CA ALA A 791 16.13 10.47 -7.91
C ALA A 791 15.35 10.42 -9.22
#